data_AF-A0ABD0WNQ2-F1
#
_entry.id   AF-A0ABD0WNQ2-F1
#
_cell.length_a   1.000
_cell.length_b   1.000
_cell.length_c   1.000
_cell.angle_alpha   90.00
_cell.angle_beta   90.00
_cell.angle_gamma   90.00
#
_symmetry.space_group_name_H-M   'P 1'
#
loop_
_entity.id
_entity.type
_entity.pdbx_description
1 polymer ?
#
loop_
_entity_poly.entity_id
_entity_poly.type
_entity_poly.pdbx_seq_one_letter_code
_entity_poly.pdbx_strand_id
1 'polypeptide(L)'
;MQWLKNRKESPFSGEVECELDTIGKDSWVNHGYCASPLTIPRAVSTVYNPQTIYPPGSFDHMCKPAPLNPYPAEVKPPDTSTKKKRGGCCSFFKGLWSTTMTKNTADNRELFIKTTLRELLVYMVFLVDLCLLTYGMTSSNAYYYTTAMTDLFVNTPSPSGVQFQSIGCMDDFWTFAQGPLLDGLYWSKWYNNQSLNNGDQSFIYYENLLLGVPRIRQVKVLNNSCTVAKDFRNEISGCYDVYYDKKEDDSNFGLVNGTAWQYHTDKEMNGSSYWGLLATYNGGGYYQDLSKSKDQSTAALNELMNNLWLDRGTRAVFIDFSTYNANINLFCVITLLVEFPATGGAIPSYQIRTVKLIRYISTWDYFIMGCESVFCLFVLYYIVEESLELRIHGFSYFSSIWNTLDVVVILLALIAIIFNVFRTIKVDKLLEKLLEQPDIYADFGFLAFWQTQYNNMNAVNLFFAWIKIFKYISFNKTMTQLSSTLARCAKDIMGFAVMFFIVFFAYAQLGYLLFGTQVQSFSTFVKCIFTQFRIILGDFNFDAIDQANRILGPIYFVTYVFFVFFVLLNMFLAIINDTYSEVKKELSSQKDDLQITDIIKKSYVNTFLKLKLKKEKISDVQKALESGSKELEFKDFRNTLKELGHDDHEITKGFSKFDQDGNHILDQEEQEIMRKELEKKRDDLSAEMNHLGNNIGNGMDEKSAVTLDEPEKPSFTLVEQADFQRLVRKVLQLENTVAAIITKIDTVMKNLMLQKSDMPNTEAMGNNETPVEENVLVHLERETKAKIAPWKSSPTPGTGWPIPNRHM
;
A
#
# COMPACT_ATOMS: atom_id res chain seq x y z
N MET A 1 49.66 -57.17 18.71
CA MET A 1 51.09 -56.82 18.56
C MET A 1 51.28 -56.10 17.22
N GLN A 2 52.52 -55.70 16.91
CA GLN A 2 52.99 -54.91 15.73
C GLN A 2 52.16 -55.02 14.43
N TRP A 3 51.79 -53.90 13.77
CA TRP A 3 52.61 -52.95 12.95
C TRP A 3 52.96 -53.46 11.54
N LEU A 4 52.43 -52.80 10.49
CA LEU A 4 53.21 -52.20 9.40
C LEU A 4 52.34 -51.37 8.42
N LYS A 5 52.98 -50.51 7.62
CA LYS A 5 52.36 -49.62 6.61
C LYS A 5 52.40 -50.26 5.22
N ASN A 6 51.42 -49.97 4.34
CA ASN A 6 51.66 -49.22 3.08
C ASN A 6 50.41 -49.06 2.17
N ARG A 7 50.06 -47.80 1.88
CA ARG A 7 49.94 -47.19 0.52
C ARG A 7 49.29 -48.02 -0.61
N LYS A 8 48.06 -47.68 -1.03
CA LYS A 8 47.77 -47.13 -2.39
C LYS A 8 46.32 -46.66 -2.62
N GLU A 9 46.20 -45.85 -3.68
CA GLU A 9 45.06 -45.20 -4.33
C GLU A 9 43.63 -45.80 -4.23
N SER A 10 42.64 -44.91 -4.11
CA SER A 10 41.22 -45.13 -4.41
C SER A 10 40.87 -44.67 -5.84
N PRO A 11 40.10 -45.42 -6.65
CA PRO A 11 39.88 -45.09 -8.06
C PRO A 11 38.48 -44.52 -8.39
N PHE A 12 38.37 -43.94 -9.60
CA PHE A 12 37.15 -43.56 -10.35
C PHE A 12 36.13 -42.60 -9.70
N SER A 13 36.26 -41.33 -10.08
CA SER A 13 35.13 -40.58 -10.65
C SER A 13 35.27 -40.67 -12.17
N GLY A 14 34.20 -41.01 -12.91
CA GLY A 14 34.21 -41.11 -14.37
C GLY A 14 33.80 -39.80 -15.06
N GLU A 15 34.29 -39.58 -16.28
CA GLU A 15 33.97 -38.39 -17.08
C GLU A 15 32.54 -38.33 -17.62
N VAL A 16 32.13 -37.12 -18.00
CA VAL A 16 31.13 -36.86 -19.04
C VAL A 16 31.79 -35.98 -20.09
N GLU A 17 32.25 -36.60 -21.17
CA GLU A 17 32.43 -35.94 -22.48
C GLU A 17 31.02 -35.73 -23.10
N CYS A 18 30.78 -34.89 -24.11
CA CYS A 18 31.59 -34.61 -25.29
C CYS A 18 31.16 -33.28 -25.96
N GLU A 19 32.08 -32.73 -26.78
CA GLU A 19 31.81 -31.98 -28.03
C GLU A 19 31.05 -30.62 -27.98
N LEU A 20 31.25 -29.68 -28.91
CA LEU A 20 32.17 -29.62 -30.06
C LEU A 20 32.78 -28.22 -30.17
N ASP A 21 34.05 -28.13 -30.55
CA ASP A 21 34.73 -26.86 -30.88
C ASP A 21 35.17 -26.89 -32.36
N THR A 22 35.00 -25.80 -33.12
CA THR A 22 35.48 -25.71 -34.51
C THR A 22 35.52 -24.28 -35.04
N ILE A 23 36.63 -23.91 -35.70
CA ILE A 23 36.90 -22.61 -36.37
C ILE A 23 37.07 -21.44 -35.37
N GLY A 24 38.21 -20.74 -35.30
CA GLY A 24 39.46 -20.86 -36.06
C GLY A 24 40.56 -19.97 -35.45
N LYS A 25 41.82 -20.15 -35.87
CA LYS A 25 42.98 -19.43 -35.32
C LYS A 25 43.12 -18.03 -35.95
N ASP A 26 43.56 -17.05 -35.16
CA ASP A 26 44.88 -16.43 -35.39
C ASP A 26 45.40 -15.51 -34.25
N SER A 27 46.73 -15.59 -34.01
CA SER A 27 47.60 -14.67 -33.23
C SER A 27 47.36 -14.45 -31.70
N TRP A 28 48.28 -14.87 -30.80
CA TRP A 28 49.59 -14.25 -30.42
C TRP A 28 49.38 -12.93 -29.59
N VAL A 29 49.89 -12.68 -28.35
CA VAL A 29 51.10 -13.15 -27.61
C VAL A 29 50.93 -13.04 -26.04
N ASN A 30 51.38 -14.05 -25.26
CA ASN A 30 52.01 -14.11 -23.89
C ASN A 30 51.89 -12.99 -22.81
N HIS A 31 52.06 -13.21 -21.48
CA HIS A 31 51.96 -14.37 -20.56
C HIS A 31 52.13 -13.89 -19.08
N GLY A 32 51.52 -14.60 -18.11
CA GLY A 32 51.90 -14.56 -16.67
C GLY A 32 51.26 -13.42 -15.84
N TYR A 33 51.15 -13.53 -14.51
CA TYR A 33 51.65 -14.53 -13.56
C TYR A 33 50.59 -14.85 -12.48
N CYS A 34 50.75 -15.95 -11.74
CA CYS A 34 49.82 -16.39 -10.68
C CYS A 34 50.42 -16.29 -9.26
N ALA A 35 49.52 -16.44 -8.28
CA ALA A 35 49.74 -16.76 -6.85
C ALA A 35 50.04 -15.61 -5.85
N SER A 36 49.54 -15.80 -4.63
CA SER A 36 49.51 -14.87 -3.49
C SER A 36 50.63 -15.14 -2.46
N PRO A 37 50.73 -14.32 -1.40
CA PRO A 37 50.70 -14.89 -0.04
C PRO A 37 49.81 -14.11 0.96
N LEU A 38 49.84 -14.50 2.24
CA LEU A 38 48.88 -14.11 3.32
C LEU A 38 49.59 -14.00 4.70
N THR A 39 48.91 -13.45 5.73
CA THR A 39 49.24 -13.35 7.20
C THR A 39 50.25 -12.25 7.64
N ILE A 40 49.92 -11.23 8.48
CA ILE A 40 49.50 -11.17 9.93
C ILE A 40 50.69 -11.51 10.89
N PRO A 41 50.95 -10.90 12.11
CA PRO A 41 50.24 -9.88 12.95
C PRO A 41 51.11 -8.72 13.57
N ARG A 42 50.56 -7.99 14.58
CA ARG A 42 51.18 -7.13 15.66
C ARG A 42 51.28 -5.60 15.39
N ALA A 43 51.21 -4.70 16.39
CA ALA A 43 50.69 -4.74 17.78
C ALA A 43 50.48 -3.28 18.32
N VAL A 44 49.86 -3.12 19.50
CA VAL A 44 49.49 -1.81 20.11
C VAL A 44 50.49 -1.33 21.17
N SER A 45 50.79 -0.03 21.20
CA SER A 45 51.26 0.69 22.40
C SER A 45 50.92 2.19 22.32
N THR A 46 50.49 2.78 23.44
CA THR A 46 50.19 4.21 23.62
C THR A 46 51.41 5.00 24.12
N VAL A 47 51.36 6.36 24.05
CA VAL A 47 51.79 7.32 25.12
C VAL A 47 51.84 8.78 24.62
N TYR A 48 51.25 9.69 25.40
CA TYR A 48 51.40 11.15 25.58
C TYR A 48 51.68 12.19 24.44
N ASN A 49 50.95 13.30 24.59
CA ASN A 49 51.11 14.68 24.07
C ASN A 49 52.22 15.43 24.87
N PRO A 50 52.70 16.68 24.58
CA PRO A 50 52.26 17.65 23.55
C PRO A 50 53.37 18.53 22.86
N GLN A 51 52.92 19.55 22.11
CA GLN A 51 53.55 20.87 21.82
C GLN A 51 54.68 21.06 20.76
N THR A 52 54.27 21.65 19.61
CA THR A 52 54.77 22.90 18.94
C THR A 52 56.28 23.21 18.76
N ILE A 53 56.69 23.65 17.54
CA ILE A 53 57.47 24.89 17.18
C ILE A 53 58.17 24.81 15.78
N TYR A 54 58.19 25.94 15.05
CA TYR A 54 58.86 26.28 13.75
C TYR A 54 60.32 26.81 13.97
N PRO A 55 61.12 27.40 13.01
CA PRO A 55 60.92 27.76 11.60
C PRO A 55 61.82 26.97 10.60
N PRO A 56 63.01 27.37 10.04
CA PRO A 56 63.86 28.58 10.19
C PRO A 56 64.18 29.40 8.89
N GLY A 57 64.26 30.74 9.01
CA GLY A 57 65.08 31.64 8.15
C GLY A 57 64.48 32.15 6.82
N SER A 58 64.88 33.33 6.28
CA SER A 58 65.77 34.38 6.82
C SER A 58 65.73 35.72 6.03
N PHE A 59 65.44 36.84 6.70
CA PHE A 59 65.67 38.27 6.32
C PHE A 59 64.88 38.82 5.08
N ASP A 60 64.57 40.11 4.94
CA ASP A 60 65.15 41.33 5.56
C ASP A 60 64.12 42.42 6.02
N HIS A 61 64.63 43.49 6.67
CA HIS A 61 63.97 44.63 7.36
C HIS A 61 63.00 45.52 6.50
N MET A 62 62.10 46.42 6.97
CA MET A 62 61.42 46.90 8.22
C MET A 62 60.33 47.95 7.77
N CYS A 63 59.39 48.61 8.50
CA CYS A 63 58.75 48.68 9.84
C CYS A 63 57.34 49.38 9.62
N LYS A 64 56.33 49.60 10.50
CA LYS A 64 56.11 49.81 11.97
C LYS A 64 56.46 51.24 12.48
N PRO A 65 55.71 51.87 13.45
CA PRO A 65 55.02 51.25 14.61
C PRO A 65 53.49 51.53 14.78
N ALA A 66 52.92 51.04 15.89
CA ALA A 66 51.57 51.29 16.44
C ALA A 66 51.68 51.64 17.95
N PRO A 67 50.60 52.02 18.69
CA PRO A 67 49.91 51.02 19.56
C PRO A 67 48.42 51.24 19.96
N LEU A 68 47.78 50.11 20.34
CA LEU A 68 46.65 49.80 21.27
C LEU A 68 45.60 50.85 21.78
N ASN A 69 44.30 50.46 21.64
CA ASN A 69 43.14 50.49 22.60
C ASN A 69 42.65 51.81 23.27
N PRO A 70 41.42 51.90 23.85
CA PRO A 70 40.25 50.98 23.90
C PRO A 70 38.89 51.63 23.44
N TYR A 71 37.74 51.02 23.81
CA TYR A 71 36.33 51.46 23.71
C TYR A 71 36.01 52.89 24.25
N PRO A 72 34.77 53.45 24.07
CA PRO A 72 33.77 53.35 22.97
C PRO A 72 33.12 54.71 22.57
N ALA A 73 32.55 54.87 21.35
CA ALA A 73 31.63 56.00 21.05
C ALA A 73 30.67 55.82 19.83
N GLU A 74 29.38 56.05 20.10
CA GLU A 74 28.31 56.72 19.29
C GLU A 74 27.96 56.35 17.81
N VAL A 75 26.80 56.88 17.40
CA VAL A 75 26.01 56.54 16.20
C VAL A 75 25.55 57.80 15.46
N LYS A 76 25.70 57.83 14.12
CA LYS A 76 24.71 58.42 13.18
C LYS A 76 24.97 58.01 11.71
N PRO A 77 23.98 58.12 10.80
CA PRO A 77 23.90 57.26 9.61
C PRO A 77 24.25 57.96 8.28
N PRO A 78 24.46 57.17 7.19
CA PRO A 78 24.32 57.63 5.81
C PRO A 78 22.96 57.22 5.20
N ASP A 79 22.13 58.24 4.96
CA ASP A 79 21.11 58.42 3.91
C ASP A 79 20.32 57.24 3.31
N THR A 80 19.00 57.36 3.43
CA THR A 80 18.00 56.65 2.63
C THR A 80 18.09 57.00 1.14
N SER A 81 18.53 56.06 0.30
CA SER A 81 18.28 56.10 -1.15
C SER A 81 17.23 55.05 -1.55
N THR A 82 16.02 55.50 -1.88
CA THR A 82 14.83 54.64 -2.06
C THR A 82 14.77 53.96 -3.43
N LYS A 83 15.65 52.98 -3.66
CA LYS A 83 15.54 52.06 -4.82
C LYS A 83 14.28 51.18 -4.70
N LYS A 84 13.13 51.70 -5.15
CA LYS A 84 11.90 50.94 -5.44
C LYS A 84 12.23 49.74 -6.33
N LYS A 85 12.38 48.55 -5.74
CA LYS A 85 12.34 47.30 -6.50
C LYS A 85 10.94 47.17 -7.11
N ARG A 86 10.84 47.20 -8.45
CA ARG A 86 9.59 46.87 -9.15
C ARG A 86 9.16 45.46 -8.73
N GLY A 87 7.94 45.35 -8.20
CA GLY A 87 7.33 44.05 -7.90
C GLY A 87 6.97 43.33 -9.20
N GLY A 88 7.91 42.56 -9.74
CA GLY A 88 7.66 41.69 -10.89
C GLY A 88 6.92 40.42 -10.46
N CYS A 89 5.99 39.96 -11.30
CA CYS A 89 5.14 38.78 -11.07
C CYS A 89 5.90 37.52 -10.59
N CYS A 90 7.17 37.38 -10.99
CA CYS A 90 8.08 36.32 -10.57
C CYS A 90 8.26 36.16 -9.05
N SER A 91 7.98 37.18 -8.22
CA SER A 91 8.02 37.03 -6.75
C SER A 91 6.89 36.12 -6.22
N PHE A 92 5.73 36.14 -6.87
CA PHE A 92 4.58 35.30 -6.50
C PHE A 92 4.86 33.83 -6.85
N PHE A 93 5.38 33.57 -8.06
CA PHE A 93 5.81 32.24 -8.48
C PHE A 93 6.92 31.66 -7.59
N LYS A 94 7.92 32.46 -7.17
CA LYS A 94 8.93 32.02 -6.19
C LYS A 94 8.37 31.70 -4.80
N GLY A 95 7.17 32.17 -4.46
CA GLY A 95 6.46 31.77 -3.25
C GLY A 95 5.85 30.36 -3.36
N LEU A 96 5.39 29.98 -4.54
CA LEU A 96 4.71 28.70 -4.81
C LEU A 96 5.72 27.55 -4.94
N TRP A 97 6.72 27.70 -5.82
CA TRP A 97 7.77 26.71 -6.15
C TRP A 97 8.88 26.58 -5.10
N SER A 98 8.53 26.62 -3.82
CA SER A 98 9.53 26.62 -2.75
C SER A 98 9.22 25.61 -1.66
N THR A 99 9.94 24.51 -1.75
CA THR A 99 10.02 23.40 -0.80
C THR A 99 10.89 23.74 0.41
N THR A 100 10.91 22.83 1.38
CA THR A 100 11.85 22.76 2.50
C THR A 100 13.32 22.70 2.06
N MET A 101 13.65 21.97 0.98
CA MET A 101 15.03 21.84 0.46
C MET A 101 15.51 23.06 -0.36
N THR A 102 14.59 23.86 -0.92
CA THR A 102 14.93 25.01 -1.80
C THR A 102 15.04 26.35 -1.07
N LYS A 103 14.93 26.37 0.27
CA LYS A 103 15.20 27.54 1.12
C LYS A 103 16.22 27.22 2.20
N ASN A 104 17.02 28.22 2.56
CA ASN A 104 17.82 28.22 3.79
C ASN A 104 16.89 28.30 5.01
N THR A 105 16.34 27.16 5.41
CA THR A 105 15.28 27.09 6.42
C THR A 105 15.83 26.89 7.85
N ALA A 106 17.14 26.65 7.97
CA ALA A 106 17.84 26.43 9.24
C ALA A 106 17.60 27.54 10.29
N ASP A 107 17.56 28.81 9.88
CA ASP A 107 17.43 29.96 10.79
C ASP A 107 15.98 30.26 11.20
N ASN A 108 14.96 29.62 10.60
CA ASN A 108 13.55 30.00 10.80
C ASN A 108 12.62 28.79 10.97
N ARG A 109 12.50 28.29 12.20
CA ARG A 109 11.66 27.13 12.56
C ARG A 109 10.17 27.29 12.22
N GLU A 110 9.62 28.51 12.31
CA GLU A 110 8.24 28.80 11.90
C GLU A 110 8.07 28.67 10.36
N LEU A 111 9.07 29.08 9.60
CA LEU A 111 9.08 28.95 8.13
C LEU A 111 9.18 27.48 7.70
N PHE A 112 9.92 26.65 8.44
CA PHE A 112 9.97 25.20 8.24
C PHE A 112 8.58 24.57 8.40
N ILE A 113 7.94 24.77 9.57
CA ILE A 113 6.64 24.19 9.88
C ILE A 113 5.58 24.66 8.85
N LYS A 114 5.56 25.95 8.52
CA LYS A 114 4.62 26.52 7.55
C LYS A 114 4.83 26.01 6.11
N THR A 115 6.07 25.75 5.71
CA THR A 115 6.38 25.23 4.37
C THR A 115 6.01 23.74 4.29
N THR A 116 6.45 22.94 5.25
CA THR A 116 6.20 21.49 5.29
C THR A 116 4.71 21.14 5.50
N LEU A 117 3.96 21.93 6.28
CA LEU A 117 2.52 21.76 6.43
C LEU A 117 1.77 22.08 5.13
N ARG A 118 2.27 23.04 4.32
CA ARG A 118 1.72 23.31 2.99
C ARG A 118 2.03 22.17 2.02
N GLU A 119 3.26 21.64 2.02
CA GLU A 119 3.62 20.46 1.24
C GLU A 119 2.70 19.28 1.58
N LEU A 120 2.47 19.00 2.88
CA LEU A 120 1.52 17.99 3.33
C LEU A 120 0.09 18.25 2.84
N LEU A 121 -0.43 19.49 2.89
CA LEU A 121 -1.78 19.79 2.40
C LEU A 121 -1.91 19.58 0.88
N VAL A 122 -0.92 20.00 0.09
CA VAL A 122 -0.87 19.73 -1.36
C VAL A 122 -0.81 18.23 -1.63
N TYR A 123 0.00 17.51 -0.84
CA TYR A 123 0.16 16.06 -0.96
C TYR A 123 -1.11 15.28 -0.59
N MET A 124 -1.84 15.70 0.44
CA MET A 124 -3.12 15.09 0.82
C MET A 124 -4.20 15.27 -0.25
N VAL A 125 -4.23 16.42 -0.95
CA VAL A 125 -5.15 16.61 -2.09
C VAL A 125 -4.78 15.68 -3.25
N PHE A 126 -3.49 15.58 -3.59
CA PHE A 126 -3.00 14.62 -4.60
C PHE A 126 -3.33 13.15 -4.24
N LEU A 127 -3.18 12.77 -2.97
CA LEU A 127 -3.52 11.43 -2.50
C LEU A 127 -5.03 11.14 -2.60
N VAL A 128 -5.89 12.12 -2.28
CA VAL A 128 -7.35 11.99 -2.43
C VAL A 128 -7.73 11.87 -3.90
N ASP A 129 -7.12 12.66 -4.78
CA ASP A 129 -7.32 12.58 -6.24
C ASP A 129 -6.89 11.21 -6.81
N LEU A 130 -5.72 10.69 -6.43
CA LEU A 130 -5.27 9.35 -6.81
C LEU A 130 -6.18 8.23 -6.25
N CYS A 131 -6.70 8.38 -5.03
CA CYS A 131 -7.72 7.49 -4.47
C CYS A 131 -9.02 7.54 -5.31
N LEU A 132 -9.52 8.72 -5.65
CA LEU A 132 -10.73 8.89 -6.47
C LEU A 132 -10.57 8.25 -7.85
N LEU A 133 -9.40 8.39 -8.48
CA LEU A 133 -9.10 7.73 -9.75
C LEU A 133 -9.05 6.21 -9.65
N THR A 134 -8.37 5.67 -8.64
CA THR A 134 -8.26 4.21 -8.47
C THR A 134 -9.62 3.58 -8.13
N TYR A 135 -10.33 4.09 -7.12
CA TYR A 135 -11.65 3.58 -6.76
C TYR A 135 -12.71 3.83 -7.84
N GLY A 136 -12.65 4.97 -8.55
CA GLY A 136 -13.54 5.29 -9.66
C GLY A 136 -13.37 4.39 -10.89
N MET A 137 -12.21 3.74 -11.05
CA MET A 137 -11.99 2.73 -12.09
C MET A 137 -12.37 1.30 -11.66
N THR A 138 -12.45 1.01 -10.36
CA THR A 138 -12.73 -0.34 -9.83
C THR A 138 -14.18 -0.49 -9.36
N SER A 139 -15.04 -1.13 -10.17
CA SER A 139 -16.39 -1.51 -9.73
C SER A 139 -16.37 -2.80 -8.89
N SER A 140 -17.07 -2.81 -7.76
CA SER A 140 -17.34 -4.01 -6.96
C SER A 140 -18.02 -5.13 -7.76
N ASN A 141 -18.83 -4.76 -8.76
CA ASN A 141 -19.58 -5.71 -9.58
C ASN A 141 -18.65 -6.57 -10.47
N ALA A 142 -17.42 -6.11 -10.71
CA ALA A 142 -16.43 -6.86 -11.47
C ALA A 142 -16.03 -8.18 -10.79
N TYR A 143 -16.08 -8.25 -9.46
CA TYR A 143 -15.86 -9.50 -8.71
C TYR A 143 -16.94 -10.53 -9.04
N TYR A 144 -18.21 -10.19 -8.77
CA TYR A 144 -19.34 -11.08 -9.02
C TYR A 144 -19.45 -11.52 -10.49
N TYR A 145 -19.16 -10.63 -11.44
CA TYR A 145 -19.15 -10.96 -12.86
C TYR A 145 -18.04 -11.96 -13.22
N THR A 146 -16.83 -11.78 -12.66
CA THR A 146 -15.72 -12.73 -12.82
C THR A 146 -16.06 -14.09 -12.20
N THR A 147 -16.67 -14.10 -11.01
CA THR A 147 -17.08 -15.33 -10.32
C THR A 147 -18.13 -16.10 -11.12
N ALA A 148 -19.21 -15.46 -11.57
CA ALA A 148 -20.26 -16.11 -12.36
C ALA A 148 -19.73 -16.72 -13.68
N MET A 149 -18.80 -16.03 -14.35
CA MET A 149 -18.14 -16.58 -15.55
C MET A 149 -17.16 -17.71 -15.23
N THR A 150 -16.55 -17.70 -14.05
CA THR A 150 -15.73 -18.82 -13.55
C THR A 150 -16.61 -20.04 -13.27
N ASP A 151 -17.72 -19.87 -12.56
CA ASP A 151 -18.62 -20.98 -12.23
C ASP A 151 -19.20 -21.64 -13.48
N LEU A 152 -19.59 -20.84 -14.49
CA LEU A 152 -20.12 -21.35 -15.75
C LEU A 152 -19.09 -22.14 -16.57
N PHE A 153 -17.89 -21.61 -16.79
CA PHE A 153 -16.92 -22.21 -17.72
C PHE A 153 -15.86 -23.10 -17.08
N VAL A 154 -15.66 -23.01 -15.76
CA VAL A 154 -14.59 -23.71 -15.06
C VAL A 154 -15.12 -24.78 -14.10
N ASN A 155 -16.16 -24.45 -13.33
CA ASN A 155 -16.66 -25.31 -12.24
C ASN A 155 -17.87 -26.17 -12.63
N THR A 156 -18.60 -25.81 -13.69
CA THR A 156 -19.76 -26.57 -14.18
C THR A 156 -19.32 -27.91 -14.79
N PRO A 157 -19.82 -29.06 -14.29
CA PRO A 157 -19.47 -30.37 -14.83
C PRO A 157 -20.27 -30.72 -16.10
N SER A 158 -19.67 -31.53 -16.96
CA SER A 158 -20.39 -32.25 -18.02
C SER A 158 -21.34 -33.32 -17.46
N PRO A 159 -22.24 -33.90 -18.28
CA PRO A 159 -23.06 -35.05 -17.88
C PRO A 159 -22.26 -36.30 -17.46
N SER A 160 -20.97 -36.38 -17.82
CA SER A 160 -20.04 -37.43 -17.38
C SER A 160 -19.25 -37.07 -16.12
N GLY A 161 -19.47 -35.87 -15.55
CA GLY A 161 -18.80 -35.37 -14.35
C GLY A 161 -17.52 -34.58 -14.59
N VAL A 162 -17.04 -34.45 -15.83
CA VAL A 162 -15.82 -33.73 -16.18
C VAL A 162 -16.04 -32.21 -16.06
N GLN A 163 -15.32 -31.58 -15.15
CA GLN A 163 -15.15 -30.12 -15.03
C GLN A 163 -13.86 -29.68 -15.74
N PHE A 164 -13.73 -28.39 -16.09
CA PHE A 164 -12.52 -27.89 -16.76
C PHE A 164 -11.24 -28.14 -15.95
N GLN A 165 -11.28 -27.92 -14.63
CA GLN A 165 -10.11 -28.16 -13.76
C GLN A 165 -9.74 -29.65 -13.62
N SER A 166 -10.63 -30.57 -14.00
CA SER A 166 -10.44 -32.02 -13.89
C SER A 166 -9.98 -32.71 -15.19
N ILE A 167 -9.79 -31.95 -16.28
CA ILE A 167 -9.30 -32.47 -17.56
C ILE A 167 -7.92 -33.11 -17.37
N GLY A 168 -7.84 -34.44 -17.42
CA GLY A 168 -6.60 -35.21 -17.25
C GLY A 168 -6.07 -35.78 -18.58
N CYS A 169 -6.90 -35.89 -19.61
CA CYS A 169 -6.54 -36.38 -20.93
C CYS A 169 -7.22 -35.62 -22.09
N MET A 170 -6.88 -36.00 -23.33
CA MET A 170 -7.45 -35.38 -24.54
C MET A 170 -8.95 -35.70 -24.75
N ASP A 171 -9.45 -36.81 -24.20
CA ASP A 171 -10.87 -37.21 -24.31
C ASP A 171 -11.76 -36.40 -23.36
N ASP A 172 -11.25 -36.11 -22.15
CA ASP A 172 -11.86 -35.16 -21.21
C ASP A 172 -11.99 -33.76 -21.84
N PHE A 173 -10.98 -33.32 -22.59
CA PHE A 173 -11.00 -32.05 -23.31
C PHE A 173 -12.11 -32.02 -24.37
N TRP A 174 -12.23 -33.05 -25.21
CA TRP A 174 -13.30 -33.09 -26.23
C TRP A 174 -14.69 -33.16 -25.58
N THR A 175 -14.82 -33.92 -24.49
CA THR A 175 -16.05 -34.02 -23.68
C THR A 175 -16.45 -32.65 -23.10
N PHE A 176 -15.48 -31.89 -22.58
CA PHE A 176 -15.69 -30.51 -22.11
C PHE A 176 -16.07 -29.57 -23.27
N ALA A 177 -15.33 -29.64 -24.38
CA ALA A 177 -15.48 -28.75 -25.52
C ALA A 177 -16.83 -28.92 -26.24
N GLN A 178 -17.36 -30.14 -26.33
CA GLN A 178 -18.66 -30.42 -26.98
C GLN A 178 -19.85 -30.22 -26.04
N GLY A 179 -19.68 -30.41 -24.73
CA GLY A 179 -20.72 -30.22 -23.71
C GLY A 179 -20.64 -28.84 -23.04
N PRO A 180 -20.11 -28.73 -21.79
CA PRO A 180 -20.10 -27.51 -20.99
C PRO A 180 -19.69 -26.23 -21.72
N LEU A 181 -18.71 -26.28 -22.62
CA LEU A 181 -18.30 -25.12 -23.39
C LEU A 181 -19.41 -24.61 -24.33
N LEU A 182 -20.01 -25.47 -25.16
CA LEU A 182 -21.09 -25.09 -26.06
C LEU A 182 -22.41 -24.80 -25.32
N ASP A 183 -22.68 -25.50 -24.22
CA ASP A 183 -23.83 -25.22 -23.35
C ASP A 183 -23.70 -23.86 -22.65
N GLY A 184 -22.50 -23.53 -22.16
CA GLY A 184 -22.20 -22.25 -21.52
C GLY A 184 -22.16 -21.06 -22.49
N LEU A 185 -21.71 -21.28 -23.73
CA LEU A 185 -21.67 -20.25 -24.78
C LEU A 185 -23.05 -19.95 -25.40
N TYR A 186 -23.83 -20.99 -25.75
CA TYR A 186 -24.97 -20.86 -26.66
C TYR A 186 -26.32 -21.13 -25.98
N TRP A 187 -26.86 -20.11 -25.32
CA TRP A 187 -28.14 -20.15 -24.62
C TRP A 187 -29.29 -19.98 -25.63
N SER A 188 -29.99 -21.06 -25.95
CA SER A 188 -31.12 -21.07 -26.91
C SER A 188 -32.51 -21.18 -26.27
N LYS A 189 -32.57 -21.32 -24.94
CA LYS A 189 -33.79 -21.48 -24.16
C LYS A 189 -33.75 -20.70 -22.86
N TRP A 190 -34.92 -20.27 -22.40
CA TRP A 190 -35.16 -19.84 -21.03
C TRP A 190 -35.18 -21.03 -20.06
N TYR A 191 -35.05 -20.74 -18.76
CA TYR A 191 -35.17 -21.69 -17.66
C TYR A 191 -36.52 -22.46 -17.63
N ASN A 192 -37.55 -21.97 -18.32
CA ASN A 192 -38.85 -22.62 -18.48
C ASN A 192 -38.96 -23.46 -19.79
N ASN A 193 -37.84 -23.72 -20.46
CA ASN A 193 -37.72 -24.39 -21.78
C ASN A 193 -38.34 -23.67 -22.99
N GLN A 194 -38.86 -22.45 -22.86
CA GLN A 194 -39.28 -21.65 -24.02
C GLN A 194 -38.05 -21.18 -24.82
N SER A 195 -38.16 -21.11 -26.16
CA SER A 195 -37.06 -20.67 -27.03
C SER A 195 -36.71 -19.20 -26.82
N LEU A 196 -35.41 -18.91 -26.73
CA LEU A 196 -34.87 -17.55 -26.60
C LEU A 196 -34.66 -16.94 -28.00
N ASN A 197 -35.59 -16.08 -28.45
CA ASN A 197 -35.57 -15.52 -29.80
C ASN A 197 -34.70 -14.25 -29.90
N ASN A 198 -33.38 -14.42 -29.82
CA ASN A 198 -32.40 -13.30 -29.83
C ASN A 198 -31.77 -13.05 -31.22
N GLY A 199 -32.32 -13.64 -32.29
CA GLY A 199 -31.71 -13.62 -33.62
C GLY A 199 -30.35 -14.32 -33.63
N ASP A 200 -29.39 -13.79 -34.39
CA ASP A 200 -28.04 -14.37 -34.54
C ASP A 200 -27.09 -14.06 -33.37
N GLN A 201 -27.56 -13.40 -32.30
CA GLN A 201 -26.73 -13.00 -31.16
C GLN A 201 -26.94 -13.92 -29.96
N SER A 202 -25.84 -14.45 -29.41
CA SER A 202 -25.89 -15.26 -28.18
C SER A 202 -25.68 -14.42 -26.93
N PHE A 203 -26.47 -14.71 -25.90
CA PHE A 203 -26.49 -13.98 -24.63
C PHE A 203 -26.33 -14.94 -23.45
N ILE A 204 -25.16 -14.91 -22.82
CA ILE A 204 -24.79 -15.76 -21.69
C ILE A 204 -25.44 -15.22 -20.42
N TYR A 205 -26.10 -16.07 -19.64
CA TYR A 205 -27.00 -15.66 -18.54
C TYR A 205 -28.03 -14.58 -18.96
N TYR A 206 -28.48 -14.59 -20.22
CA TYR A 206 -29.43 -13.66 -20.84
C TYR A 206 -28.97 -12.18 -20.94
N GLU A 207 -28.04 -11.70 -20.11
CA GLU A 207 -27.57 -10.30 -20.09
C GLU A 207 -26.24 -10.06 -20.82
N ASN A 208 -25.41 -11.08 -20.98
CA ASN A 208 -24.01 -10.91 -21.43
C ASN A 208 -23.88 -11.26 -22.91
N LEU A 209 -23.77 -10.24 -23.76
CA LEU A 209 -23.57 -10.42 -25.20
C LEU A 209 -22.21 -11.08 -25.48
N LEU A 210 -22.21 -12.17 -26.25
CA LEU A 210 -20.99 -12.75 -26.81
C LEU A 210 -20.47 -11.84 -27.95
N LEU A 211 -19.21 -11.41 -27.88
CA LEU A 211 -18.61 -10.53 -28.89
C LEU A 211 -17.89 -11.33 -29.99
N GLY A 212 -18.26 -11.08 -31.25
CA GLY A 212 -17.70 -11.78 -32.40
C GLY A 212 -18.05 -13.27 -32.38
N VAL A 213 -17.02 -14.11 -32.47
CA VAL A 213 -17.10 -15.57 -32.28
C VAL A 213 -15.94 -16.07 -31.41
N PRO A 214 -16.09 -17.19 -30.68
CA PRO A 214 -14.98 -17.84 -29.97
C PRO A 214 -13.93 -18.39 -30.94
N ARG A 215 -12.65 -18.35 -30.55
CA ARG A 215 -11.53 -18.97 -31.25
C ARG A 215 -10.95 -20.13 -30.45
N ILE A 216 -10.67 -21.25 -31.12
CA ILE A 216 -9.85 -22.33 -30.58
C ILE A 216 -8.51 -22.33 -31.33
N ARG A 217 -7.39 -22.28 -30.61
CA ARG A 217 -6.03 -22.20 -31.16
C ARG A 217 -5.15 -23.29 -30.58
N GLN A 218 -4.32 -23.92 -31.41
CA GLN A 218 -3.45 -25.05 -31.05
C GLN A 218 -2.00 -24.72 -31.38
N VAL A 219 -1.09 -25.11 -30.47
CA VAL A 219 0.36 -25.07 -30.67
C VAL A 219 0.90 -26.50 -30.69
N LYS A 220 1.71 -26.80 -31.71
CA LYS A 220 2.26 -28.14 -32.00
C LYS A 220 3.78 -28.09 -32.08
N VAL A 221 4.43 -29.23 -31.89
CA VAL A 221 5.88 -29.41 -31.94
C VAL A 221 6.24 -30.43 -33.02
N LEU A 222 7.30 -30.12 -33.77
CA LEU A 222 7.78 -30.90 -34.92
C LEU A 222 7.93 -32.40 -34.58
N ASN A 223 7.54 -33.24 -35.54
CA ASN A 223 7.73 -34.69 -35.45
C ASN A 223 9.24 -35.04 -35.45
N ASN A 224 9.64 -35.97 -34.58
CA ASN A 224 11.05 -36.35 -34.32
C ASN A 224 11.95 -35.20 -33.84
N SER A 225 11.36 -34.25 -33.09
CA SER A 225 12.06 -33.13 -32.45
C SER A 225 12.97 -33.53 -31.27
N CYS A 226 12.89 -34.77 -30.77
CA CYS A 226 13.77 -35.33 -29.75
C CYS A 226 14.51 -36.59 -30.22
N THR A 227 15.71 -36.81 -29.67
CA THR A 227 16.63 -37.88 -30.07
C THR A 227 16.42 -39.15 -29.25
N VAL A 228 15.74 -40.14 -29.82
CA VAL A 228 15.54 -41.46 -29.20
C VAL A 228 16.90 -42.15 -28.95
N ALA A 229 17.11 -42.60 -27.70
CA ALA A 229 18.27 -43.39 -27.28
C ALA A 229 18.42 -44.66 -28.13
N LYS A 230 19.66 -45.03 -28.47
CA LYS A 230 19.98 -46.00 -29.52
C LYS A 230 19.25 -47.34 -29.35
N ASP A 231 19.14 -47.80 -28.11
CA ASP A 231 18.61 -49.12 -27.74
C ASP A 231 17.10 -49.25 -28.01
N PHE A 232 16.34 -48.15 -27.89
CA PHE A 232 14.89 -48.12 -28.03
C PHE A 232 14.39 -47.70 -29.43
N ARG A 233 15.30 -47.43 -30.38
CA ARG A 233 14.94 -46.96 -31.74
C ARG A 233 14.12 -47.94 -32.58
N ASN A 234 14.14 -49.22 -32.22
CA ASN A 234 13.33 -50.25 -32.87
C ASN A 234 11.87 -50.25 -32.37
N GLU A 235 11.61 -49.72 -31.18
CA GLU A 235 10.29 -49.71 -30.53
C GLU A 235 9.63 -48.32 -30.62
N ILE A 236 10.42 -47.25 -30.53
CA ILE A 236 9.95 -45.86 -30.54
C ILE A 236 10.25 -45.22 -31.91
N SER A 237 9.26 -45.27 -32.81
CA SER A 237 9.36 -44.74 -34.17
C SER A 237 9.08 -43.23 -34.31
N GLY A 238 8.73 -42.55 -33.22
CA GLY A 238 8.33 -41.13 -33.21
C GLY A 238 8.58 -40.48 -31.86
N CYS A 239 9.18 -39.28 -31.86
CA CYS A 239 9.54 -38.53 -30.65
C CYS A 239 9.07 -37.06 -30.75
N TYR A 240 8.41 -36.55 -29.72
CA TYR A 240 7.98 -35.14 -29.64
C TYR A 240 8.51 -34.51 -28.35
N ASP A 241 9.31 -33.46 -28.45
CA ASP A 241 9.99 -32.83 -27.31
C ASP A 241 9.06 -31.89 -26.50
N VAL A 242 9.59 -31.28 -25.44
CA VAL A 242 8.99 -30.11 -24.76
C VAL A 242 8.87 -28.93 -25.74
N TYR A 243 7.83 -28.10 -25.59
CA TYR A 243 7.68 -26.89 -26.40
C TYR A 243 8.86 -25.93 -26.23
N TYR A 244 9.33 -25.40 -27.35
CA TYR A 244 10.29 -24.31 -27.46
C TYR A 244 10.13 -23.67 -28.85
N ASP A 245 10.25 -22.35 -28.98
CA ASP A 245 9.89 -21.62 -30.20
C ASP A 245 10.61 -22.11 -31.48
N LYS A 246 11.83 -22.68 -31.36
CA LYS A 246 12.57 -23.27 -32.49
C LYS A 246 12.22 -24.73 -32.81
N LYS A 247 11.24 -25.30 -32.11
CA LYS A 247 10.71 -26.66 -32.27
C LYS A 247 9.19 -26.66 -32.52
N GLU A 248 8.57 -25.50 -32.57
CA GLU A 248 7.17 -25.32 -33.01
C GLU A 248 7.02 -25.85 -34.45
N ASP A 249 5.90 -26.52 -34.74
CA ASP A 249 5.60 -27.06 -36.06
C ASP A 249 4.89 -25.99 -36.91
N ASP A 250 5.56 -25.50 -37.95
CA ASP A 250 5.05 -24.51 -38.90
C ASP A 250 4.47 -25.14 -40.19
N SER A 251 4.32 -26.47 -40.23
CA SER A 251 3.89 -27.22 -41.42
C SER A 251 2.41 -27.60 -41.43
N ASN A 252 1.72 -27.35 -42.55
CA ASN A 252 0.31 -27.67 -42.70
C ASN A 252 0.04 -29.18 -42.54
N PHE A 253 -0.97 -29.55 -41.75
CA PHE A 253 -1.25 -30.95 -41.40
C PHE A 253 -2.72 -31.35 -41.64
N GLY A 254 -3.03 -32.65 -41.52
CA GLY A 254 -4.40 -33.16 -41.61
C GLY A 254 -5.06 -32.89 -42.96
N LEU A 255 -6.22 -32.22 -42.96
CA LEU A 255 -7.01 -31.97 -44.18
C LEU A 255 -6.46 -30.85 -45.07
N VAL A 256 -5.55 -30.00 -44.57
CA VAL A 256 -4.93 -28.84 -45.25
C VAL A 256 -5.89 -27.74 -45.71
N ASN A 257 -7.18 -28.01 -45.91
CA ASN A 257 -8.22 -27.04 -46.25
C ASN A 257 -8.76 -26.35 -44.98
N GLY A 258 -8.60 -25.02 -44.88
CA GLY A 258 -9.12 -24.21 -43.77
C GLY A 258 -8.06 -23.88 -42.70
N THR A 259 -8.34 -22.85 -41.89
CA THR A 259 -7.37 -22.26 -40.95
C THR A 259 -6.97 -23.17 -39.80
N ALA A 260 -7.79 -24.17 -39.47
CA ALA A 260 -7.48 -25.17 -38.45
C ALA A 260 -6.30 -26.08 -38.83
N TRP A 261 -5.98 -26.17 -40.12
CA TRP A 261 -5.04 -27.12 -40.70
C TRP A 261 -3.81 -26.44 -41.31
N GLN A 262 -3.78 -25.11 -41.31
CA GLN A 262 -2.69 -24.29 -41.83
C GLN A 262 -2.04 -23.49 -40.69
N TYR A 263 -0.72 -23.38 -40.70
CA TYR A 263 -0.01 -22.62 -39.68
C TYR A 263 -0.12 -21.11 -39.95
N HIS A 264 -0.45 -20.33 -38.92
CA HIS A 264 -0.53 -18.88 -38.99
C HIS A 264 0.45 -18.21 -38.03
N THR A 265 1.13 -17.17 -38.50
CA THR A 265 2.11 -16.44 -37.69
C THR A 265 1.45 -15.52 -36.65
N ASP A 266 2.23 -15.18 -35.62
CA ASP A 266 1.89 -14.18 -34.59
C ASP A 266 1.33 -12.87 -35.21
N LYS A 267 1.97 -12.39 -36.28
CA LYS A 267 1.64 -11.14 -36.97
C LYS A 267 0.37 -11.23 -37.82
N GLU A 268 0.08 -12.38 -38.41
CA GLU A 268 -1.16 -12.60 -39.16
C GLU A 268 -2.36 -12.60 -38.22
N MET A 269 -2.29 -13.37 -37.14
CA MET A 269 -3.36 -13.41 -36.13
C MET A 269 -3.43 -12.14 -35.27
N ASN A 270 -2.38 -11.31 -35.28
CA ASN A 270 -2.15 -10.21 -34.33
C ASN A 270 -2.05 -10.69 -32.86
N GLY A 271 -1.84 -11.99 -32.65
CA GLY A 271 -1.82 -12.63 -31.34
C GLY A 271 -0.55 -12.30 -30.55
N SER A 272 -0.67 -12.29 -29.23
CA SER A 272 0.45 -12.06 -28.30
C SER A 272 0.84 -13.32 -27.53
N SER A 273 2.11 -13.42 -27.15
CA SER A 273 2.66 -14.59 -26.44
C SER A 273 2.01 -14.75 -25.06
N TYR A 274 1.66 -15.99 -24.70
CA TYR A 274 0.95 -16.32 -23.46
C TYR A 274 1.85 -17.12 -22.51
N TRP A 275 1.91 -16.72 -21.24
CA TRP A 275 2.66 -17.44 -20.20
C TRP A 275 1.77 -18.47 -19.50
N GLY A 276 1.96 -19.75 -19.84
CA GLY A 276 1.29 -20.89 -19.19
C GLY A 276 2.01 -21.35 -17.91
N LEU A 277 1.59 -22.50 -17.36
CA LEU A 277 2.19 -23.09 -16.16
C LEU A 277 3.48 -23.86 -16.48
N LEU A 278 3.61 -24.42 -17.69
CA LEU A 278 4.79 -25.16 -18.14
C LEU A 278 5.74 -24.30 -18.97
N ALA A 279 5.21 -23.53 -19.91
CA ALA A 279 5.99 -22.75 -20.87
C ALA A 279 5.32 -21.41 -21.23
N THR A 280 6.08 -20.52 -21.86
CA THR A 280 5.52 -19.37 -22.60
C THR A 280 5.34 -19.80 -24.05
N TYR A 281 4.12 -19.72 -24.55
CA TYR A 281 3.77 -20.06 -25.93
C TYR A 281 3.69 -18.81 -26.80
N ASN A 282 4.02 -18.93 -28.08
CA ASN A 282 3.86 -17.84 -29.02
C ASN A 282 2.37 -17.52 -29.31
N GLY A 283 2.12 -16.35 -29.92
CA GLY A 283 0.80 -15.95 -30.42
C GLY A 283 0.39 -16.65 -31.73
N GLY A 284 1.31 -17.39 -32.36
CA GLY A 284 1.10 -18.18 -33.57
C GLY A 284 0.32 -19.49 -33.35
N GLY A 285 0.32 -20.34 -34.38
CA GLY A 285 -0.28 -21.68 -34.35
C GLY A 285 -1.43 -21.88 -35.34
N TYR A 286 -2.15 -22.97 -35.15
CA TYR A 286 -3.31 -23.38 -35.96
C TYR A 286 -4.59 -22.92 -35.27
N TYR A 287 -5.61 -22.43 -35.99
CA TYR A 287 -6.83 -21.94 -35.33
C TYR A 287 -8.12 -22.21 -36.08
N GLN A 288 -9.18 -22.50 -35.33
CA GLN A 288 -10.55 -22.55 -35.81
C GLN A 288 -11.38 -21.49 -35.09
N ASP A 289 -11.98 -20.59 -35.86
CA ASP A 289 -13.06 -19.72 -35.35
C ASP A 289 -14.36 -20.51 -35.34
N LEU A 290 -15.09 -20.49 -34.23
CA LEU A 290 -16.41 -21.12 -34.09
C LEU A 290 -17.50 -20.26 -34.77
N SER A 291 -18.72 -20.80 -34.89
CA SER A 291 -19.86 -20.06 -35.41
C SER A 291 -20.68 -19.41 -34.28
N LYS A 292 -21.55 -18.46 -34.62
CA LYS A 292 -22.60 -17.95 -33.72
C LYS A 292 -23.70 -18.98 -33.43
N SER A 293 -23.89 -19.95 -34.33
CA SER A 293 -24.84 -21.04 -34.14
C SER A 293 -24.19 -22.24 -33.44
N LYS A 294 -24.85 -22.75 -32.39
CA LYS A 294 -24.42 -23.94 -31.65
C LYS A 294 -24.20 -25.14 -32.57
N ASP A 295 -25.14 -25.38 -33.48
CA ASP A 295 -25.15 -26.57 -34.35
C ASP A 295 -24.00 -26.56 -35.36
N GLN A 296 -23.63 -25.37 -35.84
CA GLN A 296 -22.45 -25.19 -36.70
C GLN A 296 -21.15 -25.35 -35.91
N SER A 297 -21.09 -24.84 -34.67
CA SER A 297 -19.93 -25.00 -33.79
C SER A 297 -19.72 -26.46 -33.36
N THR A 298 -20.78 -27.21 -33.05
CA THR A 298 -20.67 -28.66 -32.78
C THR A 298 -20.29 -29.44 -34.04
N ALA A 299 -20.80 -29.08 -35.23
CA ALA A 299 -20.32 -29.66 -36.49
C ALA A 299 -18.81 -29.43 -36.70
N ALA A 300 -18.30 -28.22 -36.47
CA ALA A 300 -16.88 -27.91 -36.57
C ALA A 300 -16.02 -28.69 -35.54
N LEU A 301 -16.44 -28.75 -34.27
CA LEU A 301 -15.74 -29.55 -33.26
C LEU A 301 -15.73 -31.05 -33.61
N ASN A 302 -16.82 -31.57 -34.16
CA ASN A 302 -16.89 -32.95 -34.63
C ASN A 302 -15.94 -33.19 -35.81
N GLU A 303 -15.77 -32.24 -36.73
CA GLU A 303 -14.78 -32.36 -37.81
C GLU A 303 -13.34 -32.41 -37.27
N LEU A 304 -12.99 -31.52 -36.35
CA LEU A 304 -11.65 -31.50 -35.73
C LEU A 304 -11.37 -32.79 -34.93
N MET A 305 -12.36 -33.30 -34.18
CA MET A 305 -12.23 -34.54 -33.42
C MET A 305 -12.05 -35.76 -34.33
N ASN A 306 -12.91 -35.91 -35.35
CA ASN A 306 -12.86 -37.06 -36.27
C ASN A 306 -11.58 -37.11 -37.11
N ASN A 307 -10.96 -35.96 -37.40
CA ASN A 307 -9.73 -35.86 -38.19
C ASN A 307 -8.45 -35.78 -37.33
N LEU A 308 -8.53 -36.10 -36.03
CA LEU A 308 -7.39 -36.12 -35.10
C LEU A 308 -6.61 -34.79 -35.07
N TRP A 309 -7.32 -33.67 -34.95
CA TRP A 309 -6.71 -32.34 -34.83
C TRP A 309 -5.72 -32.27 -33.65
N LEU A 310 -6.13 -32.79 -32.49
CA LEU A 310 -5.26 -33.00 -31.33
C LEU A 310 -4.49 -34.33 -31.46
N ASP A 311 -3.18 -34.27 -31.26
CA ASP A 311 -2.25 -35.39 -31.43
C ASP A 311 -1.11 -35.38 -30.40
N ARG A 312 -0.19 -36.36 -30.51
CA ARG A 312 0.97 -36.50 -29.60
C ARG A 312 1.97 -35.33 -29.68
N GLY A 313 1.98 -34.58 -30.78
CA GLY A 313 2.83 -33.39 -30.99
C GLY A 313 2.22 -32.10 -30.44
N THR A 314 0.94 -32.11 -30.07
CA THR A 314 0.24 -30.98 -29.46
C THR A 314 0.83 -30.63 -28.09
N ARG A 315 0.97 -29.34 -27.78
CA ARG A 315 1.51 -28.85 -26.49
C ARG A 315 0.61 -27.88 -25.75
N ALA A 316 -0.18 -27.08 -26.46
CA ALA A 316 -1.16 -26.21 -25.85
C ALA A 316 -2.40 -26.08 -26.73
N VAL A 317 -3.58 -26.02 -26.10
CA VAL A 317 -4.84 -25.64 -26.74
C VAL A 317 -5.46 -24.50 -25.95
N PHE A 318 -5.75 -23.41 -26.65
CA PHE A 318 -6.39 -22.20 -26.14
C PHE A 318 -7.83 -22.14 -26.64
N ILE A 319 -8.76 -21.73 -25.79
CA ILE A 319 -10.12 -21.32 -26.15
C ILE A 319 -10.26 -19.88 -25.68
N ASP A 320 -10.29 -18.95 -26.63
CA ASP A 320 -10.30 -17.51 -26.41
C ASP A 320 -11.63 -16.90 -26.88
N PHE A 321 -12.31 -16.18 -25.99
CA PHE A 321 -13.53 -15.43 -26.33
C PHE A 321 -13.73 -14.21 -25.43
N SER A 322 -14.69 -13.35 -25.77
CA SER A 322 -14.99 -12.13 -25.02
C SER A 322 -16.50 -11.90 -24.94
N THR A 323 -16.95 -11.41 -23.79
CA THR A 323 -18.35 -11.05 -23.54
C THR A 323 -18.46 -9.62 -23.06
N TYR A 324 -19.60 -8.98 -23.30
CA TYR A 324 -19.90 -7.63 -22.83
C TYR A 324 -21.22 -7.61 -22.06
N ASN A 325 -21.20 -7.11 -20.82
CA ASN A 325 -22.40 -6.83 -20.06
C ASN A 325 -22.81 -5.37 -20.23
N ALA A 326 -23.95 -5.13 -20.88
CA ALA A 326 -24.46 -3.79 -21.13
C ALA A 326 -24.98 -3.08 -19.87
N ASN A 327 -25.47 -3.83 -18.87
CA ASN A 327 -26.05 -3.27 -17.65
C ASN A 327 -25.00 -2.60 -16.74
N ILE A 328 -23.75 -3.09 -16.76
CA ILE A 328 -22.63 -2.56 -15.94
C ILE A 328 -21.48 -1.96 -16.77
N ASN A 329 -21.56 -1.99 -18.11
CA ASN A 329 -20.49 -1.58 -19.03
C ASN A 329 -19.13 -2.19 -18.65
N LEU A 330 -19.08 -3.52 -18.59
CA LEU A 330 -17.85 -4.29 -18.39
C LEU A 330 -17.69 -5.35 -19.46
N PHE A 331 -16.46 -5.50 -19.94
CA PHE A 331 -16.04 -6.58 -20.83
C PHE A 331 -15.45 -7.68 -19.95
N CYS A 332 -15.75 -8.94 -20.24
CA CYS A 332 -15.04 -10.09 -19.70
C CYS A 332 -14.29 -10.79 -20.83
N VAL A 333 -12.97 -10.90 -20.70
CA VAL A 333 -12.13 -11.64 -21.66
C VAL A 333 -11.72 -12.95 -21.01
N ILE A 334 -12.00 -14.06 -21.70
CA ILE A 334 -11.87 -15.42 -21.17
C ILE A 334 -10.87 -16.17 -22.07
N THR A 335 -9.76 -16.58 -21.47
CA THR A 335 -8.81 -17.55 -22.04
C THR A 335 -8.85 -18.81 -21.18
N LEU A 336 -9.24 -19.93 -21.78
CA LEU A 336 -9.05 -21.26 -21.21
C LEU A 336 -7.86 -21.92 -21.92
N LEU A 337 -6.90 -22.45 -21.17
CA LEU A 337 -5.68 -23.08 -21.69
C LEU A 337 -5.54 -24.50 -21.12
N VAL A 338 -5.46 -25.50 -22.00
CA VAL A 338 -5.06 -26.86 -21.63
C VAL A 338 -3.67 -27.13 -22.18
N GLU A 339 -2.70 -27.32 -21.30
CA GLU A 339 -1.32 -27.68 -21.63
C GLU A 339 -1.17 -29.21 -21.65
N PHE A 340 -0.52 -29.74 -22.69
CA PHE A 340 -0.23 -31.17 -22.86
C PHE A 340 1.29 -31.37 -22.73
N PRO A 341 1.82 -31.70 -21.52
CA PRO A 341 3.25 -31.89 -21.33
C PRO A 341 3.79 -33.06 -22.17
N ALA A 342 5.09 -33.03 -22.50
CA ALA A 342 5.74 -34.10 -23.25
C ALA A 342 5.75 -35.47 -22.52
N THR A 343 5.43 -35.50 -21.23
CA THR A 343 5.19 -36.72 -20.44
C THR A 343 3.84 -37.40 -20.74
N GLY A 344 2.94 -36.73 -21.47
CA GLY A 344 1.53 -37.10 -21.58
C GLY A 344 0.70 -36.62 -20.38
N GLY A 345 -0.62 -36.80 -20.49
CA GLY A 345 -1.61 -36.15 -19.63
C GLY A 345 -1.99 -34.75 -20.11
N ALA A 346 -2.87 -34.08 -19.36
CA ALA A 346 -3.31 -32.71 -19.59
C ALA A 346 -3.23 -31.89 -18.29
N ILE A 347 -3.00 -30.59 -18.40
CA ILE A 347 -2.97 -29.64 -17.29
C ILE A 347 -3.83 -28.43 -17.67
N PRO A 348 -5.04 -28.28 -17.09
CA PRO A 348 -5.91 -27.14 -17.35
C PRO A 348 -5.49 -25.91 -16.53
N SER A 349 -5.62 -24.74 -17.15
CA SER A 349 -5.42 -23.42 -16.54
C SER A 349 -6.37 -22.41 -17.20
N TYR A 350 -6.76 -21.37 -16.48
CA TYR A 350 -7.75 -20.40 -16.98
C TYR A 350 -7.41 -18.99 -16.53
N GLN A 351 -7.83 -18.01 -17.33
CA GLN A 351 -7.61 -16.60 -17.08
C GLN A 351 -8.82 -15.80 -17.53
N ILE A 352 -9.60 -15.33 -16.56
CA ILE A 352 -10.82 -14.56 -16.77
C ILE A 352 -10.53 -13.12 -16.31
N ARG A 353 -10.68 -12.15 -17.21
CA ARG A 353 -10.36 -10.73 -16.98
C ARG A 353 -11.56 -9.84 -17.23
N THR A 354 -12.17 -9.35 -16.15
CA THR A 354 -13.18 -8.29 -16.22
C THR A 354 -12.52 -6.90 -16.30
N VAL A 355 -12.82 -6.12 -17.34
CA VAL A 355 -12.22 -4.81 -17.62
C VAL A 355 -13.23 -3.79 -18.18
N LYS A 356 -13.15 -2.52 -17.73
CA LYS A 356 -13.91 -1.40 -18.30
C LYS A 356 -13.14 -0.78 -19.47
N LEU A 357 -13.38 -1.25 -20.69
CA LEU A 357 -12.70 -0.71 -21.89
C LEU A 357 -13.32 0.62 -22.35
N ILE A 358 -14.65 0.70 -22.47
CA ILE A 358 -15.34 1.95 -22.83
C ILE A 358 -15.54 2.78 -21.56
N ARG A 359 -14.84 3.92 -21.46
CA ARG A 359 -14.80 4.71 -20.22
C ARG A 359 -15.88 5.78 -20.12
N TYR A 360 -15.99 6.68 -21.09
CA TYR A 360 -16.74 7.94 -20.94
C TYR A 360 -18.23 7.82 -21.33
N ILE A 361 -19.03 7.09 -20.54
CA ILE A 361 -20.49 6.97 -20.75
C ILE A 361 -21.29 7.68 -19.65
N SER A 362 -21.03 7.35 -18.38
CA SER A 362 -21.85 7.83 -17.25
C SER A 362 -21.46 9.25 -16.82
N THR A 363 -22.37 9.97 -16.16
CA THR A 363 -22.06 11.26 -15.50
C THR A 363 -20.92 11.13 -14.49
N TRP A 364 -20.81 9.98 -13.81
CA TRP A 364 -19.68 9.63 -12.96
C TRP A 364 -18.37 9.49 -13.74
N ASP A 365 -18.39 8.99 -14.98
CA ASP A 365 -17.18 8.83 -15.80
C ASP A 365 -16.64 10.20 -16.26
N TYR A 366 -17.52 11.17 -16.53
CA TYR A 366 -17.12 12.56 -16.78
C TYR A 366 -16.53 13.26 -15.53
N PHE A 367 -17.00 12.91 -14.33
CA PHE A 367 -16.35 13.36 -13.08
C PHE A 367 -14.94 12.78 -12.92
N ILE A 368 -14.76 11.48 -13.21
CA ILE A 368 -13.45 10.82 -13.20
C ILE A 368 -12.51 11.43 -14.26
N MET A 369 -13.00 11.78 -15.45
CA MET A 369 -12.23 12.52 -16.46
C MET A 369 -11.74 13.90 -15.94
N GLY A 370 -12.54 14.55 -15.08
CA GLY A 370 -12.13 15.76 -14.35
C GLY A 370 -10.95 15.49 -13.40
N CYS A 371 -11.02 14.42 -12.60
CA CYS A 371 -9.92 13.98 -11.75
C CYS A 371 -8.67 13.59 -12.57
N GLU A 372 -8.81 12.93 -13.73
CA GLU A 372 -7.65 12.59 -14.58
C GLU A 372 -6.92 13.84 -15.09
N SER A 373 -7.68 14.92 -15.34
CA SER A 373 -7.14 16.22 -15.72
C SER A 373 -6.38 16.89 -14.55
N VAL A 374 -6.91 16.79 -13.32
CA VAL A 374 -6.26 17.28 -12.09
C VAL A 374 -4.99 16.50 -11.77
N PHE A 375 -5.03 15.16 -11.87
CA PHE A 375 -3.87 14.29 -11.70
C PHE A 375 -2.75 14.63 -12.67
N CYS A 376 -3.05 14.87 -13.95
CA CYS A 376 -2.06 15.29 -14.93
C CYS A 376 -1.40 16.64 -14.55
N LEU A 377 -2.16 17.58 -13.98
CA LEU A 377 -1.61 18.84 -13.47
C LEU A 377 -0.72 18.64 -12.23
N PHE A 378 -1.06 17.73 -11.31
CA PHE A 378 -0.20 17.37 -10.19
C PHE A 378 1.09 16.68 -10.64
N VAL A 379 1.03 15.76 -11.61
CA VAL A 379 2.22 15.11 -12.17
C VAL A 379 3.15 16.14 -12.81
N LEU A 380 2.61 17.10 -13.58
CA LEU A 380 3.40 18.21 -14.13
C LEU A 380 4.00 19.12 -13.05
N TYR A 381 3.28 19.38 -11.95
CA TYR A 381 3.78 20.14 -10.80
C TYR A 381 4.98 19.42 -10.15
N TYR A 382 4.84 18.14 -9.80
CA TYR A 382 5.93 17.37 -9.17
C TYR A 382 7.13 17.17 -10.13
N ILE A 383 6.91 17.00 -11.43
CA ILE A 383 8.02 16.95 -12.41
C ILE A 383 8.85 18.24 -12.37
N VAL A 384 8.21 19.41 -12.32
CA VAL A 384 8.93 20.69 -12.22
C VAL A 384 9.64 20.82 -10.86
N GLU A 385 8.96 20.48 -9.77
CA GLU A 385 9.50 20.49 -8.40
C GLU A 385 10.78 19.63 -8.28
N GLU A 386 10.71 18.34 -8.57
CA GLU A 386 11.85 17.43 -8.44
C GLU A 386 12.96 17.74 -9.46
N SER A 387 12.62 18.25 -10.66
CA SER A 387 13.65 18.70 -11.62
C SER A 387 14.48 19.89 -11.13
N LEU A 388 13.90 20.75 -10.28
CA LEU A 388 14.60 21.85 -9.63
C LEU A 388 15.47 21.34 -8.48
N GLU A 389 14.94 20.44 -7.65
CA GLU A 389 15.71 19.86 -6.52
C GLU A 389 16.92 19.05 -7.00
N LEU A 390 16.72 18.19 -8.00
CA LEU A 390 17.77 17.37 -8.62
C LEU A 390 18.83 18.24 -9.33
N ARG A 391 18.42 19.38 -9.93
CA ARG A 391 19.37 20.33 -10.53
C ARG A 391 20.21 21.09 -9.49
N ILE A 392 19.70 21.26 -8.27
CA ILE A 392 20.42 21.93 -7.17
C ILE A 392 21.36 20.95 -6.44
N HIS A 393 20.88 19.73 -6.14
CA HIS A 393 21.60 18.76 -5.30
C HIS A 393 22.39 17.69 -6.08
N GLY A 394 22.14 17.55 -7.39
CA GLY A 394 22.79 16.54 -8.24
C GLY A 394 22.64 15.13 -7.68
N PHE A 395 23.72 14.35 -7.72
CA PHE A 395 23.73 12.97 -7.21
C PHE A 395 23.44 12.86 -5.70
N SER A 396 23.60 13.92 -4.90
CA SER A 396 23.29 13.87 -3.46
C SER A 396 21.79 13.68 -3.19
N TYR A 397 20.93 14.04 -4.15
CA TYR A 397 19.47 13.87 -4.07
C TYR A 397 19.07 12.40 -3.87
N PHE A 398 19.71 11.48 -4.60
CA PHE A 398 19.41 10.04 -4.56
C PHE A 398 19.90 9.33 -3.28
N SER A 399 20.63 10.01 -2.40
CA SER A 399 20.98 9.46 -1.09
C SER A 399 19.80 9.44 -0.11
N SER A 400 18.68 10.10 -0.44
CA SER A 400 17.45 10.09 0.34
C SER A 400 16.47 9.05 -0.20
N ILE A 401 16.01 8.16 0.68
CA ILE A 401 15.00 7.12 0.36
C ILE A 401 13.69 7.78 -0.08
N TRP A 402 13.29 8.88 0.57
CA TRP A 402 12.07 9.62 0.24
C TRP A 402 12.14 10.21 -1.16
N ASN A 403 13.25 10.88 -1.50
CA ASN A 403 13.49 11.48 -2.81
C ASN A 403 13.55 10.41 -3.93
N THR A 404 14.05 9.21 -3.60
CA THR A 404 14.02 8.07 -4.53
C THR A 404 12.59 7.57 -4.77
N LEU A 405 11.77 7.50 -3.72
CA LEU A 405 10.34 7.17 -3.83
C LEU A 405 9.57 8.23 -4.64
N ASP A 406 9.87 9.52 -4.43
CA ASP A 406 9.29 10.64 -5.16
C ASP A 406 9.49 10.49 -6.69
N VAL A 407 10.72 10.17 -7.13
CA VAL A 407 11.03 9.87 -8.54
C VAL A 407 10.32 8.62 -9.05
N VAL A 408 10.21 7.55 -8.25
CA VAL A 408 9.49 6.32 -8.64
C VAL A 408 8.00 6.57 -8.87
N VAL A 409 7.34 7.33 -7.98
CA VAL A 409 5.92 7.69 -8.13
C VAL A 409 5.68 8.50 -9.40
N ILE A 410 6.55 9.45 -9.73
CA ILE A 410 6.46 10.25 -10.97
C ILE A 410 6.68 9.37 -12.20
N LEU A 411 7.64 8.44 -12.18
CA LEU A 411 7.91 7.53 -13.29
C LEU A 411 6.72 6.62 -13.59
N LEU A 412 6.13 6.01 -12.55
CA LEU A 412 4.93 5.16 -12.69
C LEU A 412 3.73 5.98 -13.19
N ALA A 413 3.53 7.20 -12.70
CA ALA A 413 2.47 8.10 -13.16
C ALA A 413 2.61 8.48 -14.64
N LEU A 414 3.83 8.75 -15.12
CA LEU A 414 4.09 9.03 -16.54
C LEU A 414 3.76 7.83 -17.44
N ILE A 415 4.15 6.62 -17.03
CA ILE A 415 3.82 5.39 -17.77
C ILE A 415 2.30 5.15 -17.78
N ALA A 416 1.61 5.43 -16.68
CA ALA A 416 0.15 5.32 -16.59
C ALA A 416 -0.56 6.27 -17.57
N ILE A 417 -0.15 7.54 -17.65
CA ILE A 417 -0.72 8.54 -18.57
C ILE A 417 -0.52 8.11 -20.03
N ILE A 418 0.71 7.72 -20.41
CA ILE A 418 1.02 7.27 -21.77
C ILE A 418 0.16 6.05 -22.15
N PHE A 419 0.03 5.07 -21.25
CA PHE A 419 -0.79 3.89 -21.50
C PHE A 419 -2.29 4.22 -21.61
N ASN A 420 -2.83 5.10 -20.75
CA ASN A 420 -4.25 5.47 -20.77
C ASN A 420 -4.65 6.06 -22.14
N VAL A 421 -3.78 6.87 -22.75
CA VAL A 421 -3.98 7.42 -24.10
C VAL A 421 -3.89 6.32 -25.18
N PHE A 422 -2.83 5.51 -25.16
CA PHE A 422 -2.61 4.43 -26.13
C PHE A 422 -3.76 3.41 -26.14
N ARG A 423 -4.23 2.99 -24.95
CA ARG A 423 -5.33 2.02 -24.82
C ARG A 423 -6.61 2.55 -25.45
N THR A 424 -6.99 3.81 -25.19
CA THR A 424 -8.24 4.39 -25.69
C THR A 424 -8.27 4.37 -27.23
N ILE A 425 -7.23 4.90 -27.87
CA ILE A 425 -7.06 4.88 -29.34
C ILE A 425 -7.14 3.45 -29.92
N LYS A 426 -6.61 2.46 -29.19
CA LYS A 426 -6.62 1.05 -29.61
C LYS A 426 -7.98 0.37 -29.40
N VAL A 427 -8.70 0.66 -28.31
CA VAL A 427 -10.03 0.14 -28.02
C VAL A 427 -11.01 0.62 -29.08
N ASP A 428 -11.04 1.93 -29.36
CA ASP A 428 -12.00 2.53 -30.27
C ASP A 428 -11.89 1.91 -31.68
N LYS A 429 -10.65 1.79 -32.21
CA LYS A 429 -10.39 1.18 -33.52
C LYS A 429 -10.74 -0.33 -33.59
N LEU A 430 -10.58 -1.06 -32.49
CA LEU A 430 -10.88 -2.51 -32.47
C LEU A 430 -12.39 -2.75 -32.37
N LEU A 431 -13.10 -1.90 -31.62
CA LEU A 431 -14.55 -1.89 -31.53
C LEU A 431 -15.21 -1.44 -32.85
N GLU A 432 -14.66 -0.42 -33.52
CA GLU A 432 -15.09 0.04 -34.85
C GLU A 432 -15.11 -1.12 -35.87
N LYS A 433 -14.00 -1.86 -35.99
CA LYS A 433 -13.91 -3.04 -36.88
C LYS A 433 -14.94 -4.14 -36.55
N LEU A 434 -15.26 -4.36 -35.28
CA LEU A 434 -16.27 -5.34 -34.86
C LEU A 434 -17.69 -4.92 -35.22
N LEU A 435 -17.98 -3.62 -35.19
CA LEU A 435 -19.27 -3.07 -35.59
C LEU A 435 -19.45 -3.13 -37.12
N GLU A 436 -18.37 -3.04 -37.89
CA GLU A 436 -18.37 -3.30 -39.34
C GLU A 436 -18.52 -4.80 -39.68
N GLN A 437 -17.86 -5.69 -38.94
CA GLN A 437 -17.78 -7.13 -39.24
C GLN A 437 -18.02 -8.00 -38.00
N PRO A 438 -19.29 -8.24 -37.62
CA PRO A 438 -19.64 -8.87 -36.35
C PRO A 438 -19.44 -10.38 -36.30
N ASP A 439 -19.03 -11.03 -37.41
CA ASP A 439 -18.79 -12.48 -37.50
C ASP A 439 -17.32 -12.88 -37.27
N ILE A 440 -16.45 -11.91 -36.97
CA ILE A 440 -15.00 -12.10 -36.85
C ILE A 440 -14.57 -12.14 -35.38
N TYR A 441 -13.64 -13.03 -35.04
CA TYR A 441 -12.98 -13.04 -33.72
C TYR A 441 -12.18 -11.75 -33.47
N ALA A 442 -12.25 -11.23 -32.24
CA ALA A 442 -11.48 -10.08 -31.80
C ALA A 442 -10.58 -10.40 -30.60
N ASP A 443 -9.28 -10.17 -30.76
CA ASP A 443 -8.31 -10.19 -29.66
C ASP A 443 -8.50 -8.95 -28.76
N PHE A 444 -9.37 -9.08 -27.77
CA PHE A 444 -9.36 -8.22 -26.57
C PHE A 444 -8.38 -8.72 -25.50
N GLY A 445 -7.75 -9.88 -25.66
CA GLY A 445 -6.79 -10.48 -24.74
C GLY A 445 -5.56 -9.59 -24.52
N PHE A 446 -4.97 -9.05 -25.59
CA PHE A 446 -3.88 -8.07 -25.50
C PHE A 446 -4.30 -6.81 -24.72
N LEU A 447 -5.49 -6.27 -25.01
CA LEU A 447 -6.00 -5.07 -24.33
C LEU A 447 -6.31 -5.32 -22.85
N ALA A 448 -6.90 -6.47 -22.53
CA ALA A 448 -7.21 -6.88 -21.16
C ALA A 448 -5.94 -7.21 -20.34
N PHE A 449 -4.92 -7.80 -20.96
CA PHE A 449 -3.60 -7.99 -20.35
C PHE A 449 -3.02 -6.64 -19.92
N TRP A 450 -2.88 -5.69 -20.84
CA TRP A 450 -2.28 -4.40 -20.53
C TRP A 450 -3.13 -3.55 -19.57
N GLN A 451 -4.47 -3.62 -19.64
CA GLN A 451 -5.34 -2.98 -18.65
C GLN A 451 -5.18 -3.61 -17.25
N THR A 452 -4.91 -4.91 -17.16
CA THR A 452 -4.57 -5.56 -15.88
C THR A 452 -3.22 -5.07 -15.36
N GLN A 453 -2.20 -4.97 -16.21
CA GLN A 453 -0.89 -4.43 -15.80
C GLN A 453 -0.95 -2.95 -15.39
N TYR A 454 -1.77 -2.14 -16.07
CA TYR A 454 -2.06 -0.76 -15.67
C TYR A 454 -2.73 -0.70 -14.28
N ASN A 455 -3.73 -1.56 -14.01
CA ASN A 455 -4.35 -1.64 -12.68
C ASN A 455 -3.33 -2.02 -11.60
N ASN A 456 -2.49 -3.03 -11.86
CA ASN A 456 -1.42 -3.46 -10.95
C ASN A 456 -0.42 -2.31 -10.68
N MET A 457 0.01 -1.62 -11.74
CA MET A 457 0.95 -0.50 -11.65
C MET A 457 0.37 0.69 -10.87
N ASN A 458 -0.92 1.01 -11.06
CA ASN A 458 -1.61 2.04 -10.29
C ASN A 458 -1.78 1.64 -8.82
N ALA A 459 -2.03 0.37 -8.51
CA ALA A 459 -2.08 -0.12 -7.13
C ALA A 459 -0.72 -0.01 -6.43
N VAL A 460 0.38 -0.34 -7.12
CA VAL A 460 1.75 -0.15 -6.64
C VAL A 460 2.07 1.34 -6.44
N ASN A 461 1.66 2.21 -7.37
CA ASN A 461 1.84 3.65 -7.27
C ASN A 461 1.08 4.23 -6.06
N LEU A 462 -0.18 3.83 -5.85
CA LEU A 462 -0.98 4.20 -4.69
C LEU A 462 -0.35 3.70 -3.37
N PHE A 463 0.19 2.48 -3.35
CA PHE A 463 0.91 1.95 -2.18
C PHE A 463 2.14 2.80 -1.80
N PHE A 464 2.98 3.18 -2.78
CA PHE A 464 4.08 4.12 -2.53
C PHE A 464 3.57 5.50 -2.11
N ALA A 465 2.45 5.97 -2.67
CA ALA A 465 1.83 7.23 -2.27
C ALA A 465 1.35 7.24 -0.79
N TRP A 466 0.81 6.12 -0.29
CA TRP A 466 0.49 5.97 1.13
C TRP A 466 1.76 5.91 2.01
N ILE A 467 2.83 5.24 1.58
CA ILE A 467 4.11 5.23 2.30
C ILE A 467 4.73 6.63 2.39
N LYS A 468 4.62 7.45 1.34
CA LYS A 468 5.14 8.84 1.32
C LYS A 468 4.57 9.72 2.44
N ILE A 469 3.39 9.41 2.99
CA ILE A 469 2.82 10.17 4.12
C ILE A 469 3.76 10.12 5.35
N PHE A 470 4.54 9.04 5.53
CA PHE A 470 5.54 8.96 6.61
C PHE A 470 6.65 10.03 6.52
N LYS A 471 6.96 10.55 5.31
CA LYS A 471 7.84 11.71 5.10
C LYS A 471 7.36 12.94 5.90
N TYR A 472 6.04 13.12 5.97
CA TYR A 472 5.37 14.26 6.61
C TYR A 472 4.93 13.97 8.06
N ILE A 473 4.71 12.71 8.45
CA ILE A 473 4.36 12.34 9.83
C ILE A 473 5.56 12.48 10.81
N SER A 474 6.79 12.68 10.30
CA SER A 474 8.02 12.89 11.08
C SER A 474 8.05 14.14 11.98
N PHE A 475 7.00 14.98 11.96
CA PHE A 475 6.82 16.06 12.96
C PHE A 475 6.75 15.54 14.41
N ASN A 476 6.30 14.29 14.62
CA ASN A 476 6.16 13.71 15.97
C ASN A 476 7.47 13.03 16.43
N LYS A 477 7.95 13.39 17.63
CA LYS A 477 9.15 12.82 18.28
C LYS A 477 9.12 11.28 18.30
N THR A 478 7.95 10.67 18.53
CA THR A 478 7.82 9.19 18.56
C THR A 478 7.90 8.53 17.19
N MET A 479 7.38 9.17 16.13
CA MET A 479 7.45 8.64 14.76
C MET A 479 8.85 8.81 14.17
N THR A 480 9.51 9.92 14.49
CA THR A 480 10.92 10.13 14.15
C THR A 480 11.85 9.20 14.92
N GLN A 481 11.51 8.80 16.16
CA GLN A 481 12.20 7.71 16.86
C GLN A 481 12.10 6.41 16.05
N LEU A 482 10.90 5.99 15.64
CA LEU A 482 10.71 4.74 14.87
C LEU A 482 11.46 4.76 13.53
N SER A 483 11.31 5.84 12.76
CA SER A 483 12.01 6.02 11.48
C SER A 483 13.54 6.01 11.65
N SER A 484 14.07 6.72 12.66
CA SER A 484 15.50 6.74 12.99
C SER A 484 16.02 5.37 13.41
N THR A 485 15.26 4.62 14.23
CA THR A 485 15.65 3.26 14.63
C THR A 485 15.75 2.31 13.44
N LEU A 486 14.78 2.35 12.52
CA LEU A 486 14.79 1.53 11.32
C LEU A 486 15.97 1.91 10.39
N ALA A 487 16.24 3.21 10.21
CA ALA A 487 17.35 3.68 9.40
C ALA A 487 18.72 3.32 9.99
N ARG A 488 18.87 3.33 11.32
CA ARG A 488 20.10 2.96 12.02
C ARG A 488 20.35 1.45 11.97
N CYS A 489 19.35 0.62 12.26
CA CYS A 489 19.50 -0.85 12.23
C CYS A 489 19.52 -1.43 10.82
N ALA A 490 19.08 -0.70 9.79
CA ALA A 490 19.04 -1.18 8.40
C ALA A 490 20.38 -1.77 7.91
N LYS A 491 21.52 -1.20 8.34
CA LYS A 491 22.85 -1.72 7.97
C LYS A 491 23.14 -3.09 8.58
N ASP A 492 22.84 -3.27 9.86
CA ASP A 492 23.13 -4.50 10.59
C ASP A 492 22.09 -5.59 10.25
N ILE A 493 20.84 -5.20 10.02
CA ILE A 493 19.81 -6.02 9.39
C ILE A 493 20.24 -6.48 8.00
N MET A 494 20.81 -5.61 7.16
CA MET A 494 21.28 -6.00 5.82
C MET A 494 22.43 -7.02 5.90
N GLY A 495 23.38 -6.84 6.83
CA GLY A 495 24.43 -7.82 7.09
C GLY A 495 23.88 -9.17 7.56
N PHE A 496 22.91 -9.15 8.48
CA PHE A 496 22.23 -10.37 8.95
C PHE A 496 21.36 -11.03 7.87
N ALA A 497 20.69 -10.25 7.02
CA ALA A 497 19.83 -10.76 5.96
C ALA A 497 20.61 -11.62 4.95
N VAL A 498 21.88 -11.29 4.67
CA VAL A 498 22.76 -12.16 3.85
C VAL A 498 22.96 -13.52 4.52
N MET A 499 23.19 -13.57 5.83
CA MET A 499 23.31 -14.83 6.58
C MET A 499 22.01 -15.63 6.57
N PHE A 500 20.87 -14.95 6.77
CA PHE A 500 19.54 -15.55 6.69
C PHE A 500 19.30 -16.17 5.30
N PHE A 501 19.53 -15.42 4.22
CA PHE A 501 19.26 -15.88 2.87
C PHE A 501 20.15 -17.05 2.44
N ILE A 502 21.41 -17.12 2.90
CA ILE A 502 22.28 -18.27 2.66
C ILE A 502 21.66 -19.56 3.25
N VAL A 503 21.20 -19.51 4.51
CA VAL A 503 20.56 -20.66 5.16
C VAL A 503 19.23 -20.99 4.50
N PHE A 504 18.41 -19.97 4.22
CA PHE A 504 17.09 -20.09 3.60
C PHE A 504 17.18 -20.78 2.22
N PHE A 505 18.03 -20.27 1.32
CA PHE A 505 18.21 -20.87 -0.01
C PHE A 505 18.84 -22.27 0.02
N ALA A 506 19.73 -22.56 1.00
CA ALA A 506 20.25 -23.91 1.19
C ALA A 506 19.14 -24.91 1.55
N TYR A 507 18.23 -24.55 2.46
CA TYR A 507 17.03 -25.36 2.71
C TYR A 507 16.08 -25.36 1.49
N ALA A 508 15.98 -24.28 0.70
CA ALA A 508 15.08 -24.23 -0.47
C ALA A 508 15.52 -25.23 -1.55
N GLN A 509 16.83 -25.30 -1.81
CA GLN A 509 17.43 -26.27 -2.71
C GLN A 509 17.32 -27.69 -2.15
N LEU A 510 17.52 -27.89 -0.85
CA LEU A 510 17.32 -29.20 -0.20
C LEU A 510 15.87 -29.68 -0.32
N GLY A 511 14.88 -28.82 -0.06
CA GLY A 511 13.46 -29.13 -0.20
C GLY A 511 13.05 -29.42 -1.65
N TYR A 512 13.59 -28.67 -2.61
CA TYR A 512 13.40 -28.94 -4.04
C TYR A 512 13.90 -30.34 -4.44
N LEU A 513 15.12 -30.69 -4.02
CA LEU A 513 15.75 -31.97 -4.35
C LEU A 513 15.13 -33.18 -3.61
N LEU A 514 14.61 -32.99 -2.39
CA LEU A 514 13.99 -34.06 -1.60
C LEU A 514 12.51 -34.31 -1.95
N PHE A 515 11.74 -33.25 -2.21
CA PHE A 515 10.28 -33.33 -2.28
C PHE A 515 9.69 -32.89 -3.63
N GLY A 516 10.46 -32.24 -4.51
CA GLY A 516 9.95 -31.63 -5.74
C GLY A 516 9.35 -32.60 -6.76
N THR A 517 9.68 -33.89 -6.68
CA THR A 517 9.11 -34.96 -7.52
C THR A 517 7.77 -35.51 -7.01
N GLN A 518 7.38 -35.21 -5.75
CA GLN A 518 6.21 -35.80 -5.10
C GLN A 518 5.23 -34.76 -4.54
N VAL A 519 5.71 -33.58 -4.13
CA VAL A 519 4.90 -32.55 -3.45
C VAL A 519 4.78 -31.30 -4.32
N GLN A 520 3.57 -30.96 -4.74
CA GLN A 520 3.31 -29.84 -5.66
C GLN A 520 3.86 -28.49 -5.14
N SER A 521 3.86 -28.26 -3.82
CA SER A 521 4.45 -27.09 -3.16
C SER A 521 5.96 -26.95 -3.38
N PHE A 522 6.66 -28.06 -3.63
CA PHE A 522 8.09 -28.10 -3.94
C PHE A 522 8.37 -28.32 -5.44
N SER A 523 7.35 -28.36 -6.31
CA SER A 523 7.51 -28.70 -7.75
C SER A 523 8.43 -27.77 -8.56
N THR A 524 8.65 -26.53 -8.10
CA THR A 524 9.66 -25.62 -8.69
C THR A 524 10.43 -24.90 -7.58
N PHE A 525 11.67 -24.52 -7.83
CA PHE A 525 12.51 -23.80 -6.86
C PHE A 525 11.84 -22.50 -6.34
N VAL A 526 11.11 -21.79 -7.20
CA VAL A 526 10.33 -20.60 -6.81
C VAL A 526 9.16 -20.96 -5.89
N LYS A 527 8.45 -22.06 -6.15
CA LYS A 527 7.40 -22.56 -5.22
C LYS A 527 7.99 -23.04 -3.89
N CYS A 528 9.22 -23.59 -3.87
CA CYS A 528 9.93 -23.95 -2.65
C CYS A 528 10.16 -22.72 -1.75
N ILE A 529 10.65 -21.62 -2.33
CA ILE A 529 10.85 -20.33 -1.64
C ILE A 529 9.54 -19.82 -1.01
N PHE A 530 8.44 -19.81 -1.76
CA PHE A 530 7.14 -19.40 -1.20
C PHE A 530 6.63 -20.36 -0.12
N THR A 531 6.79 -21.67 -0.30
CA THR A 531 6.40 -22.69 0.68
C THR A 531 7.18 -22.53 1.99
N GLN A 532 8.46 -22.15 1.93
CA GLN A 532 9.27 -21.85 3.11
C GLN A 532 8.81 -20.62 3.89
N PHE A 533 8.38 -19.55 3.20
CA PHE A 533 7.73 -18.42 3.85
C PHE A 533 6.39 -18.82 4.49
N ARG A 534 5.58 -19.66 3.83
CA ARG A 534 4.34 -20.20 4.41
C ARG A 534 4.60 -21.03 5.68
N ILE A 535 5.64 -21.87 5.70
CA ILE A 535 6.06 -22.61 6.91
C ILE A 535 6.43 -21.64 8.06
N ILE A 536 7.12 -20.52 7.80
CA ILE A 536 7.42 -19.50 8.84
C ILE A 536 6.13 -18.86 9.39
N LEU A 537 5.11 -18.70 8.55
CA LEU A 537 3.79 -18.19 8.95
C LEU A 537 2.88 -19.23 9.63
N GLY A 538 3.31 -20.49 9.72
CA GLY A 538 2.54 -21.60 10.31
C GLY A 538 1.57 -22.30 9.36
N ASP A 539 1.63 -21.99 8.05
CA ASP A 539 0.79 -22.59 7.00
C ASP A 539 1.61 -23.61 6.19
N PHE A 540 1.39 -24.90 6.47
CA PHE A 540 2.13 -25.99 5.83
C PHE A 540 1.34 -27.30 5.81
N ASN A 541 1.48 -28.07 4.73
CA ASN A 541 1.00 -29.45 4.66
C ASN A 541 2.14 -30.39 5.06
N PHE A 542 2.18 -30.76 6.35
CA PHE A 542 3.20 -31.69 6.87
C PHE A 542 3.00 -33.12 6.36
N ASP A 543 1.74 -33.57 6.23
CA ASP A 543 1.42 -34.95 5.84
C ASP A 543 1.96 -35.28 4.44
N ALA A 544 1.92 -34.33 3.50
CA ALA A 544 2.52 -34.49 2.18
C ALA A 544 4.06 -34.60 2.23
N ILE A 545 4.72 -33.94 3.20
CA ILE A 545 6.18 -33.97 3.38
C ILE A 545 6.61 -35.31 4.01
N ASP A 546 5.88 -35.81 5.01
CA ASP A 546 6.12 -37.13 5.61
C ASP A 546 5.83 -38.28 4.64
N GLN A 547 4.72 -38.20 3.89
CA GLN A 547 4.40 -39.19 2.85
C GLN A 547 5.48 -39.26 1.76
N ALA A 548 6.03 -38.12 1.35
CA ALA A 548 7.10 -38.07 0.35
C ALA A 548 8.43 -38.67 0.86
N ASN A 549 8.78 -38.47 2.14
CA ASN A 549 9.89 -39.16 2.79
C ASN A 549 9.75 -39.20 4.32
N ARG A 550 9.32 -40.36 4.86
CA ARG A 550 9.07 -40.58 6.32
C ARG A 550 10.28 -40.42 7.25
N ILE A 551 11.48 -40.22 6.72
CA ILE A 551 12.71 -40.02 7.50
C ILE A 551 13.21 -38.59 7.29
N LEU A 552 13.47 -38.21 6.03
CA LEU A 552 14.04 -36.89 5.72
C LEU A 552 13.01 -35.76 5.77
N GLY A 553 11.72 -36.03 5.61
CA GLY A 553 10.62 -35.07 5.75
C GLY A 553 10.52 -34.48 7.16
N PRO A 554 10.30 -35.31 8.21
CA PRO A 554 10.30 -34.85 9.59
C PRO A 554 11.62 -34.19 10.01
N ILE A 555 12.78 -34.73 9.57
CA ILE A 555 14.10 -34.13 9.87
C ILE A 555 14.24 -32.75 9.24
N TYR A 556 13.92 -32.60 7.94
CA TYR A 556 13.93 -31.32 7.23
C TYR A 556 13.03 -30.30 7.93
N PHE A 557 11.79 -30.69 8.27
CA PHE A 557 10.82 -29.78 8.88
C PHE A 557 11.27 -29.30 10.26
N VAL A 558 11.66 -30.23 11.16
CA VAL A 558 12.08 -29.90 12.52
C VAL A 558 13.38 -29.07 12.53
N THR A 559 14.34 -29.39 11.66
CA THR A 559 15.60 -28.60 11.58
C THR A 559 15.37 -27.21 10.96
N TYR A 560 14.56 -27.10 9.91
CA TYR A 560 14.19 -25.81 9.32
C TYR A 560 13.50 -24.91 10.36
N VAL A 561 12.48 -25.42 11.07
CA VAL A 561 11.79 -24.66 12.11
C VAL A 561 12.75 -24.28 13.25
N PHE A 562 13.61 -25.19 13.71
CA PHE A 562 14.60 -24.89 14.75
C PHE A 562 15.55 -23.75 14.36
N PHE A 563 16.21 -23.84 13.21
CA PHE A 563 17.18 -22.82 12.80
C PHE A 563 16.52 -21.52 12.33
N VAL A 564 15.48 -21.58 11.50
CA VAL A 564 14.91 -20.39 10.85
C VAL A 564 13.95 -19.64 11.77
N PHE A 565 13.11 -20.35 12.53
CA PHE A 565 12.18 -19.70 13.47
C PHE A 565 12.85 -19.40 14.82
N PHE A 566 13.41 -20.39 15.52
CA PHE A 566 13.89 -20.18 16.89
C PHE A 566 15.25 -19.47 16.99
N VAL A 567 16.15 -19.59 16.00
CA VAL A 567 17.44 -18.87 16.01
C VAL A 567 17.37 -17.58 15.20
N LEU A 568 17.08 -17.65 13.90
CA LEU A 568 17.23 -16.50 13.01
C LEU A 568 16.19 -15.39 13.24
N LEU A 569 14.90 -15.72 13.45
CA LEU A 569 13.86 -14.72 13.72
C LEU A 569 14.11 -13.99 15.06
N ASN A 570 14.51 -14.71 16.11
CA ASN A 570 14.85 -14.11 17.40
C ASN A 570 16.11 -13.23 17.33
N MET A 571 17.10 -13.58 16.50
CA MET A 571 18.27 -12.72 16.25
C MET A 571 17.89 -11.40 15.56
N PHE A 572 16.96 -11.43 14.60
CA PHE A 572 16.43 -10.22 13.94
C PHE A 572 15.73 -9.29 14.95
N LEU A 573 14.90 -9.85 15.84
CA LEU A 573 14.24 -9.09 16.91
C LEU A 573 15.25 -8.48 17.90
N ALA A 574 16.33 -9.17 18.22
CA ALA A 574 17.37 -8.67 19.11
C ALA A 574 18.09 -7.42 18.53
N ILE A 575 18.47 -7.45 17.24
CA ILE A 575 19.12 -6.32 16.55
C ILE A 575 18.22 -5.07 16.57
N ILE A 576 16.92 -5.26 16.30
CA ILE A 576 15.93 -4.16 16.34
C ILE A 576 15.77 -3.63 17.77
N ASN A 577 15.65 -4.49 18.77
CA ASN A 577 15.40 -4.08 20.16
C ASN A 577 16.58 -3.32 20.78
N ASP A 578 17.83 -3.71 20.48
CA ASP A 578 19.01 -3.00 20.96
C ASP A 578 19.13 -1.62 20.31
N THR A 579 19.02 -1.53 18.98
CA THR A 579 19.01 -0.25 18.26
C THR A 579 17.86 0.66 18.69
N TYR A 580 16.67 0.09 18.93
CA TYR A 580 15.53 0.82 19.49
C TYR A 580 15.83 1.38 20.88
N SER A 581 16.48 0.59 21.73
CA SER A 581 16.89 1.00 23.07
C SER A 581 17.99 2.06 23.06
N GLU A 582 18.89 2.03 22.08
CA GLU A 582 19.93 3.03 21.87
C GLU A 582 19.32 4.39 21.46
N VAL A 583 18.56 4.44 20.36
CA VAL A 583 17.94 5.69 19.88
C VAL A 583 16.93 6.24 20.88
N LYS A 584 16.24 5.37 21.65
CA LYS A 584 15.37 5.82 22.75
C LYS A 584 16.14 6.60 23.82
N LYS A 585 17.33 6.15 24.20
CA LYS A 585 18.22 6.87 25.13
C LYS A 585 18.65 8.20 24.51
N GLU A 586 19.11 8.18 23.26
CA GLU A 586 19.56 9.37 22.53
C GLU A 586 18.46 10.45 22.45
N LEU A 587 17.23 10.08 22.04
CA LEU A 587 16.08 10.99 21.96
C LEU A 587 15.54 11.44 23.33
N SER A 588 15.83 10.72 24.41
CA SER A 588 15.55 11.17 25.78
C SER A 588 16.61 12.13 26.33
N SER A 589 17.84 12.05 25.81
CA SER A 589 18.94 12.97 26.17
C SER A 589 18.89 14.30 25.40
N GLN A 590 18.31 14.30 24.19
CA GLN A 590 17.92 15.54 23.52
C GLN A 590 16.75 16.19 24.27
N LYS A 591 16.98 17.43 24.74
CA LYS A 591 15.95 18.34 25.25
C LYS A 591 14.80 18.44 24.25
N ASP A 592 13.59 18.74 24.72
CA ASP A 592 12.38 18.74 23.88
C ASP A 592 12.32 19.91 22.88
N ASP A 593 13.12 19.78 21.84
CA ASP A 593 13.26 20.70 20.72
C ASP A 593 12.00 20.75 19.84
N LEU A 594 11.17 19.70 19.85
CA LEU A 594 9.92 19.63 19.09
C LEU A 594 8.78 20.39 19.79
N GLN A 595 9.01 21.69 19.94
CA GLN A 595 8.12 22.74 20.45
C GLN A 595 6.85 22.95 19.60
N ILE A 596 6.34 21.95 18.87
CA ILE A 596 5.14 22.08 18.05
C ILE A 596 3.93 22.38 18.95
N THR A 597 3.81 21.69 20.08
CA THR A 597 2.81 21.99 21.12
C THR A 597 2.95 23.43 21.61
N ASP A 598 4.16 23.90 21.91
CA ASP A 598 4.39 25.27 22.40
C ASP A 598 4.21 26.35 21.33
N ILE A 599 4.50 26.06 20.05
CA ILE A 599 4.28 27.00 18.93
C ILE A 599 2.78 27.10 18.63
N ILE A 600 2.04 25.98 18.63
CA ILE A 600 0.58 25.99 18.51
C ILE A 600 -0.03 26.72 19.71
N LYS A 601 0.37 26.37 20.93
CA LYS A 601 -0.05 27.03 22.19
C LYS A 601 0.27 28.53 22.18
N LYS A 602 1.46 28.95 21.71
CA LYS A 602 1.84 30.36 21.56
C LYS A 602 1.02 31.09 20.49
N SER A 603 0.72 30.45 19.36
CA SER A 603 -0.18 31.00 18.34
C SER A 603 -1.61 31.15 18.89
N TYR A 604 -2.11 30.13 19.60
CA TYR A 604 -3.43 30.10 20.20
C TYR A 604 -3.58 31.14 21.32
N VAL A 605 -2.59 31.23 22.22
CA VAL A 605 -2.50 32.25 23.27
C VAL A 605 -2.38 33.65 22.66
N ASN A 606 -1.59 33.86 21.61
CA ASN A 606 -1.53 35.15 20.91
C ASN A 606 -2.89 35.53 20.28
N THR A 607 -3.65 34.58 19.76
CA THR A 607 -5.00 34.81 19.22
C THR A 607 -5.99 35.11 20.34
N PHE A 608 -5.98 34.33 21.42
CA PHE A 608 -6.80 34.54 22.61
C PHE A 608 -6.51 35.89 23.29
N LEU A 609 -5.23 36.30 23.38
CA LEU A 609 -4.83 37.62 23.87
C LEU A 609 -5.33 38.75 22.95
N LYS A 610 -5.26 38.59 21.62
CA LYS A 610 -5.84 39.56 20.67
C LYS A 610 -7.36 39.68 20.80
N LEU A 611 -8.07 38.59 21.09
CA LEU A 611 -9.51 38.63 21.39
C LEU A 611 -9.76 39.29 22.76
N LYS A 612 -9.00 38.94 23.81
CA LYS A 612 -9.10 39.57 25.14
C LYS A 612 -8.89 41.08 25.09
N LEU A 613 -7.86 41.56 24.40
CA LEU A 613 -7.57 42.98 24.21
C LEU A 613 -8.67 43.71 23.41
N LYS A 614 -9.28 43.05 22.42
CA LYS A 614 -10.47 43.59 21.72
C LYS A 614 -11.67 43.68 22.66
N LYS A 615 -11.90 42.68 23.52
CA LYS A 615 -12.98 42.69 24.51
C LYS A 615 -12.78 43.79 25.55
N GLU A 616 -11.56 43.98 26.03
CA GLU A 616 -11.17 45.04 26.96
C GLU A 616 -11.40 46.41 26.33
N LYS A 617 -10.93 46.65 25.08
CA LYS A 617 -11.23 47.89 24.35
C LYS A 617 -12.73 48.18 24.22
N ILE A 618 -13.56 47.17 23.96
CA ILE A 618 -15.03 47.34 23.90
C ILE A 618 -15.61 47.65 25.28
N SER A 619 -15.08 47.03 26.34
CA SER A 619 -15.50 47.26 27.72
C SER A 619 -15.15 48.66 28.22
N ASP A 620 -14.01 49.23 27.79
CA ASP A 620 -13.61 50.61 28.07
C ASP A 620 -14.59 51.61 27.47
N VAL A 621 -15.01 51.38 26.21
CA VAL A 621 -16.01 52.22 25.52
C VAL A 621 -17.38 52.08 26.19
N GLN A 622 -17.80 50.86 26.56
CA GLN A 622 -19.03 50.67 27.34
C GLN A 622 -18.98 51.41 28.68
N LYS A 623 -17.83 51.41 29.36
CA LYS A 623 -17.65 52.14 30.63
C LYS A 623 -17.67 53.66 30.46
N ALA A 624 -17.08 54.19 29.38
CA ALA A 624 -17.18 55.63 29.04
C ALA A 624 -18.64 56.06 28.79
N LEU A 625 -19.42 55.20 28.11
CA LEU A 625 -20.88 55.34 27.92
C LEU A 625 -21.71 55.13 29.20
N GLU A 626 -21.11 54.75 30.33
CA GLU A 626 -21.79 54.59 31.63
C GLU A 626 -21.40 55.70 32.63
N SER A 627 -20.31 56.42 32.38
CA SER A 627 -19.90 57.62 33.14
C SER A 627 -20.51 58.94 32.63
N GLY A 628 -21.19 58.93 31.49
CA GLY A 628 -21.71 60.13 30.82
C GLY A 628 -23.06 60.66 31.35
N SER A 629 -23.30 61.94 31.10
CA SER A 629 -24.62 62.57 31.20
C SER A 629 -25.56 62.15 30.05
N LYS A 630 -26.83 62.59 30.10
CA LYS A 630 -27.85 62.30 29.06
C LYS A 630 -27.42 62.70 27.64
N GLU A 631 -26.58 63.72 27.54
CA GLU A 631 -25.89 64.15 26.33
C GLU A 631 -24.38 63.97 26.58
N LEU A 632 -23.64 63.48 25.57
CA LEU A 632 -22.20 63.21 25.64
C LEU A 632 -21.46 63.98 24.55
N GLU A 633 -20.84 65.11 24.93
CA GLU A 633 -20.03 65.91 24.00
C GLU A 633 -18.76 65.13 23.58
N PHE A 634 -18.38 65.23 22.31
CA PHE A 634 -17.21 64.52 21.76
C PHE A 634 -15.92 64.74 22.56
N LYS A 635 -15.73 65.93 23.15
CA LYS A 635 -14.54 66.24 23.96
C LYS A 635 -14.40 65.33 25.18
N ASP A 636 -15.47 65.10 25.94
CA ASP A 636 -15.40 64.36 27.21
C ASP A 636 -15.33 62.85 27.00
N PHE A 637 -16.05 62.35 25.99
CA PHE A 637 -15.90 60.97 25.51
C PHE A 637 -14.48 60.70 24.99
N ARG A 638 -13.87 61.66 24.29
CA ARG A 638 -12.48 61.57 23.82
C ARG A 638 -11.47 61.66 24.95
N ASN A 639 -11.66 62.54 25.93
CA ASN A 639 -10.77 62.65 27.09
C ASN A 639 -10.76 61.36 27.91
N THR A 640 -11.94 60.82 28.26
CA THR A 640 -12.05 59.57 29.04
C THR A 640 -11.45 58.36 28.32
N LEU A 641 -11.69 58.18 27.01
CA LEU A 641 -11.06 57.09 26.26
C LEU A 641 -9.53 57.26 26.08
N LYS A 642 -9.05 58.51 26.05
CA LYS A 642 -7.62 58.83 25.95
C LYS A 642 -6.89 58.62 27.28
N GLU A 643 -7.54 58.86 28.41
CA GLU A 643 -7.08 58.45 29.75
C GLU A 643 -7.02 56.92 29.88
N LEU A 644 -7.95 56.20 29.24
CA LEU A 644 -7.93 54.73 29.11
C LEU A 644 -6.93 54.23 28.04
N GLY A 645 -6.13 55.11 27.43
CA GLY A 645 -5.03 54.75 26.53
C GLY A 645 -5.43 54.39 25.09
N HIS A 646 -6.63 54.76 24.64
CA HIS A 646 -7.08 54.55 23.25
C HIS A 646 -6.50 55.61 22.30
N ASP A 647 -6.33 55.23 21.04
CA ASP A 647 -5.75 56.12 20.03
C ASP A 647 -6.76 57.19 19.55
N ASP A 648 -6.28 58.42 19.40
CA ASP A 648 -7.08 59.61 19.11
C ASP A 648 -7.84 59.51 17.76
N HIS A 649 -7.26 58.80 16.77
CA HIS A 649 -7.89 58.55 15.47
C HIS A 649 -8.83 57.33 15.52
N GLU A 650 -8.56 56.31 16.34
CA GLU A 650 -9.55 55.25 16.62
C GLU A 650 -10.80 55.81 17.31
N ILE A 651 -10.64 56.70 18.30
CA ILE A 651 -11.75 57.36 19.00
C ILE A 651 -12.57 58.20 18.03
N THR A 652 -11.94 59.09 17.26
CA THR A 652 -12.64 59.99 16.32
C THR A 652 -13.45 59.19 15.29
N LYS A 653 -12.86 58.14 14.72
CA LYS A 653 -13.52 57.25 13.75
C LYS A 653 -14.59 56.36 14.38
N GLY A 654 -14.47 56.04 15.66
CA GLY A 654 -15.50 55.36 16.43
C GLY A 654 -16.73 56.24 16.61
N PHE A 655 -16.53 57.49 17.07
CA PHE A 655 -17.60 58.47 17.29
C PHE A 655 -18.33 58.82 15.99
N SER A 656 -17.60 59.17 14.93
CA SER A 656 -18.16 59.55 13.62
C SER A 656 -18.78 58.39 12.81
N LYS A 657 -18.96 57.21 13.43
CA LYS A 657 -19.76 56.10 12.87
C LYS A 657 -21.20 56.10 13.44
N PHE A 658 -21.41 56.74 14.60
CA PHE A 658 -22.68 56.72 15.32
C PHE A 658 -23.32 58.11 15.47
N ASP A 659 -22.51 59.18 15.47
CA ASP A 659 -22.91 60.58 15.19
C ASP A 659 -23.47 60.66 13.74
N GLN A 660 -24.80 60.69 13.59
CA GLN A 660 -25.51 60.65 12.30
C GLN A 660 -25.93 62.03 11.78
N ASP A 661 -26.18 63.00 12.65
CA ASP A 661 -26.56 64.36 12.25
C ASP A 661 -25.36 65.31 12.10
N GLY A 662 -24.19 64.93 12.61
CA GLY A 662 -22.95 65.70 12.54
C GLY A 662 -22.78 66.75 13.64
N ASN A 663 -23.57 66.70 14.72
CA ASN A 663 -23.60 67.74 15.75
C ASN A 663 -22.44 67.65 16.79
N HIS A 664 -21.67 66.55 16.80
CA HIS A 664 -20.59 66.23 17.75
C HIS A 664 -21.00 65.97 19.22
N ILE A 665 -22.25 65.55 19.44
CA ILE A 665 -22.88 65.21 20.72
C ILE A 665 -23.71 63.94 20.51
N LEU A 666 -23.29 62.81 21.09
CA LEU A 666 -24.08 61.57 20.98
C LEU A 666 -25.38 61.71 21.78
N ASP A 667 -26.51 61.65 21.09
CA ASP A 667 -27.83 61.73 21.71
C ASP A 667 -28.25 60.40 22.39
N GLN A 668 -29.42 60.38 23.05
CA GLN A 668 -29.85 59.20 23.80
C GLN A 668 -30.21 58.00 22.89
N GLU A 669 -30.65 58.21 21.64
CA GLU A 669 -30.96 57.14 20.70
C GLU A 669 -29.68 56.60 20.04
N GLU A 670 -28.76 57.46 19.65
CA GLU A 670 -27.42 57.10 19.14
C GLU A 670 -26.60 56.34 20.19
N GLN A 671 -26.63 56.78 21.46
CA GLN A 671 -26.02 56.05 22.57
C GLN A 671 -26.64 54.65 22.76
N GLU A 672 -27.97 54.50 22.62
CA GLU A 672 -28.60 53.18 22.68
C GLU A 672 -28.22 52.29 21.48
N ILE A 673 -28.12 52.84 20.27
CA ILE A 673 -27.67 52.12 19.08
C ILE A 673 -26.21 51.66 19.24
N MET A 674 -25.33 52.56 19.70
CA MET A 674 -23.92 52.24 19.96
C MET A 674 -23.80 51.17 21.04
N ARG A 675 -24.53 51.29 22.17
CA ARG A 675 -24.54 50.31 23.26
C ARG A 675 -24.97 48.93 22.75
N LYS A 676 -26.07 48.84 22.00
CA LYS A 676 -26.57 47.57 21.42
C LYS A 676 -25.60 46.93 20.43
N GLU A 677 -24.89 47.71 19.61
CA GLU A 677 -23.86 47.17 18.70
C GLU A 677 -22.61 46.69 19.46
N LEU A 678 -22.19 47.42 20.50
CA LEU A 678 -21.03 47.07 21.33
C LEU A 678 -21.29 45.85 22.21
N GLU A 679 -22.46 45.75 22.86
CA GLU A 679 -22.82 44.60 23.69
C GLU A 679 -22.92 43.33 22.85
N LYS A 680 -23.59 43.39 21.69
CA LYS A 680 -23.61 42.26 20.75
C LYS A 680 -22.19 41.81 20.37
N LYS A 681 -21.32 42.75 19.99
CA LYS A 681 -19.91 42.44 19.65
C LYS A 681 -19.11 41.88 20.83
N ARG A 682 -19.32 42.40 22.04
CA ARG A 682 -18.69 41.92 23.29
C ARG A 682 -19.08 40.48 23.58
N ASP A 683 -20.35 40.14 23.34
CA ASP A 683 -20.93 38.84 23.67
C ASP A 683 -20.60 37.80 22.58
N ASP A 684 -20.64 38.18 21.29
CA ASP A 684 -20.08 37.41 20.16
C ASP A 684 -18.61 37.04 20.44
N LEU A 685 -17.77 38.02 20.83
CA LEU A 685 -16.37 37.79 21.17
C LEU A 685 -16.20 36.92 22.42
N SER A 686 -17.15 36.98 23.36
CA SER A 686 -17.13 36.13 24.56
C SER A 686 -17.44 34.67 24.23
N ALA A 687 -18.35 34.41 23.28
CA ALA A 687 -18.63 33.08 22.78
C ALA A 687 -17.42 32.51 22.03
N GLU A 688 -16.77 33.31 21.18
CA GLU A 688 -15.52 32.94 20.51
C GLU A 688 -14.39 32.62 21.52
N MET A 689 -14.20 33.47 22.54
CA MET A 689 -13.22 33.23 23.61
C MET A 689 -13.53 31.98 24.44
N ASN A 690 -14.80 31.70 24.76
CA ASN A 690 -15.19 30.52 25.52
C ASN A 690 -15.01 29.23 24.68
N HIS A 691 -15.34 29.27 23.39
CA HIS A 691 -15.06 28.19 22.45
C HIS A 691 -13.55 27.94 22.31
N LEU A 692 -12.72 28.99 22.27
CA LEU A 692 -11.27 28.84 22.34
C LEU A 692 -10.83 28.22 23.68
N GLY A 693 -11.36 28.69 24.81
CA GLY A 693 -10.95 28.31 26.16
C GLY A 693 -11.19 26.83 26.49
N ASN A 694 -12.38 26.30 26.17
CA ASN A 694 -12.72 24.89 26.43
C ASN A 694 -11.80 23.92 25.69
N ASN A 695 -11.37 24.30 24.47
CA ASN A 695 -10.42 23.52 23.68
C ASN A 695 -8.97 23.54 24.24
N ILE A 696 -8.62 24.52 25.10
CA ILE A 696 -7.36 24.47 25.87
C ILE A 696 -7.53 23.55 27.09
N GLY A 697 -8.61 23.76 27.87
CA GLY A 697 -8.83 23.05 29.13
C GLY A 697 -8.84 21.53 28.98
N ASN A 698 -9.63 21.02 28.03
CA ASN A 698 -9.73 19.58 27.76
C ASN A 698 -8.42 18.94 27.24
N GLY A 699 -7.42 19.74 26.84
CA GLY A 699 -6.12 19.26 26.36
C GLY A 699 -5.00 19.31 27.39
N MET A 700 -5.27 19.69 28.64
CA MET A 700 -4.22 20.06 29.61
C MET A 700 -4.26 19.30 30.95
N ASP A 701 -5.31 18.51 31.21
CA ASP A 701 -5.42 17.63 32.40
C ASP A 701 -4.75 16.24 32.22
N GLU A 702 -4.31 15.87 31.01
CA GLU A 702 -3.43 14.71 30.82
C GLU A 702 -1.95 15.12 30.73
N LYS A 703 -1.15 14.66 31.71
CA LYS A 703 0.32 14.70 31.80
C LYS A 703 0.94 16.10 32.01
N SER A 704 1.29 16.37 33.28
CA SER A 704 2.67 16.77 33.65
C SER A 704 2.87 16.72 35.16
N ALA A 705 3.58 15.70 35.65
CA ALA A 705 4.10 15.60 37.01
C ALA A 705 5.40 14.78 37.01
N VAL A 706 6.48 15.38 36.51
CA VAL A 706 7.85 14.83 36.62
C VAL A 706 8.73 15.96 37.14
N THR A 707 9.15 15.83 38.40
CA THR A 707 10.15 16.70 39.03
C THR A 707 11.56 16.27 38.63
N LEU A 708 12.51 17.21 38.74
CA LEU A 708 13.93 16.95 38.52
C LEU A 708 14.55 16.34 39.79
N ASP A 709 15.29 15.24 39.65
CA ASP A 709 16.06 14.61 40.73
C ASP A 709 17.57 14.87 40.57
N GLU A 710 18.24 14.98 41.72
CA GLU A 710 19.69 14.79 41.90
C GLU A 710 19.91 13.85 43.13
N PRO A 711 21.10 13.25 43.33
CA PRO A 711 21.20 11.79 43.28
C PRO A 711 20.84 10.98 44.54
N GLU A 712 20.66 9.69 44.29
CA GLU A 712 20.06 8.66 45.14
C GLU A 712 20.54 8.55 46.61
N LYS A 713 19.59 8.28 47.50
CA LYS A 713 19.71 7.22 48.53
C LYS A 713 18.34 6.62 48.84
N PRO A 714 18.21 5.29 49.03
CA PRO A 714 16.91 4.65 49.13
C PRO A 714 16.31 4.66 50.54
N SER A 715 15.07 5.12 50.66
CA SER A 715 14.21 4.89 51.84
C SER A 715 12.75 4.81 51.44
N PHE A 716 12.04 3.79 51.91
CA PHE A 716 10.61 3.58 51.67
C PHE A 716 9.76 4.77 52.15
N THR A 717 8.76 5.16 51.35
CA THR A 717 7.67 6.06 51.78
C THR A 717 6.35 5.31 51.81
N LEU A 718 5.60 5.49 52.91
CA LEU A 718 4.28 4.90 53.11
C LEU A 718 3.22 5.82 52.48
N VAL A 719 2.23 5.26 51.76
CA VAL A 719 1.11 6.04 51.21
C VAL A 719 0.20 6.51 52.36
N GLU A 720 -0.15 7.80 52.41
CA GLU A 720 -1.05 8.30 53.43
C GLU A 720 -2.48 7.78 53.26
N GLN A 721 -3.06 7.36 54.39
CA GLN A 721 -4.44 6.85 54.52
C GLN A 721 -5.48 7.78 53.87
N ALA A 722 -5.23 9.09 53.89
CA ALA A 722 -6.13 10.11 53.36
C ALA A 722 -6.30 10.02 51.83
N ASP A 723 -5.20 9.84 51.07
CA ASP A 723 -5.27 9.78 49.61
C ASP A 723 -5.85 8.45 49.13
N PHE A 724 -5.60 7.35 49.84
CA PHE A 724 -6.29 6.08 49.56
C PHE A 724 -7.82 6.23 49.73
N GLN A 725 -8.28 6.84 50.82
CA GLN A 725 -9.71 7.12 51.02
C GLN A 725 -10.28 8.10 49.96
N ARG A 726 -9.47 9.05 49.48
CA ARG A 726 -9.85 10.01 48.43
C ARG A 726 -10.00 9.32 47.08
N LEU A 727 -9.13 8.36 46.76
CA LEU A 727 -9.19 7.52 45.57
C LEU A 727 -10.41 6.59 45.60
N VAL A 728 -10.62 5.86 46.70
CA VAL A 728 -11.80 4.99 46.89
C VAL A 728 -13.11 5.77 46.72
N ARG A 729 -13.19 7.00 47.24
CA ARG A 729 -14.38 7.86 47.10
C ARG A 729 -14.63 8.30 45.66
N LYS A 730 -13.58 8.57 44.87
CA LYS A 730 -13.69 8.83 43.43
C LYS A 730 -14.15 7.59 42.65
N VAL A 731 -13.60 6.42 42.95
CA VAL A 731 -13.99 5.15 42.30
C VAL A 731 -15.47 4.84 42.58
N LEU A 732 -15.92 4.99 43.82
CA LEU A 732 -17.33 4.78 44.18
C LEU A 732 -18.27 5.78 43.48
N GLN A 733 -17.85 7.03 43.26
CA GLN A 733 -18.62 7.98 42.44
C GLN A 733 -18.68 7.54 40.97
N LEU A 734 -17.58 7.05 40.41
CA LEU A 734 -17.52 6.55 39.03
C LEU A 734 -18.44 5.34 38.84
N GLU A 735 -18.40 4.38 39.76
CA GLU A 735 -19.24 3.17 39.78
C GLU A 735 -20.74 3.53 39.81
N ASN A 736 -21.14 4.48 40.66
CA ASN A 736 -22.51 4.99 40.71
C ASN A 736 -22.93 5.70 39.41
N THR A 737 -22.04 6.47 38.77
CA THR A 737 -22.37 7.09 37.47
C THR A 737 -22.47 6.07 36.34
N VAL A 738 -21.64 5.02 36.33
CA VAL A 738 -21.72 3.93 35.35
C VAL A 738 -23.01 3.13 35.53
N ALA A 739 -23.41 2.81 36.77
CA ALA A 739 -24.69 2.18 37.05
C ALA A 739 -25.90 3.03 36.60
N ALA A 740 -25.83 4.35 36.78
CA ALA A 740 -26.84 5.30 36.31
C ALA A 740 -26.87 5.47 34.77
N ILE A 741 -25.77 5.14 34.07
CA ILE A 741 -25.71 5.10 32.60
C ILE A 741 -26.28 3.76 32.08
N ILE A 742 -25.89 2.63 32.67
CA ILE A 742 -26.38 1.29 32.28
C ILE A 742 -27.90 1.20 32.42
N THR A 743 -28.46 1.64 33.55
CA THR A 743 -29.92 1.65 33.76
C THR A 743 -30.67 2.56 32.79
N LYS A 744 -30.05 3.65 32.31
CA LYS A 744 -30.61 4.48 31.22
C LYS A 744 -30.53 3.78 29.86
N ILE A 745 -29.44 3.07 29.57
CA ILE A 745 -29.29 2.27 28.34
C ILE A 745 -30.34 1.15 28.30
N ASP A 746 -30.55 0.41 29.40
CA ASP A 746 -31.63 -0.58 29.52
C ASP A 746 -33.00 0.05 29.27
N THR A 747 -33.27 1.22 29.85
CA THR A 747 -34.55 1.93 29.67
C THR A 747 -34.77 2.34 28.21
N VAL A 748 -33.73 2.85 27.54
CA VAL A 748 -33.78 3.20 26.10
C VAL A 748 -33.94 1.96 25.23
N MET A 749 -33.20 0.88 25.50
CA MET A 749 -33.29 -0.38 24.75
C MET A 749 -34.67 -1.03 24.90
N LYS A 750 -35.26 -0.99 26.11
CA LYS A 750 -36.61 -1.51 26.37
C LYS A 750 -37.69 -0.70 25.64
N ASN A 751 -37.54 0.62 25.58
CA ASN A 751 -38.43 1.48 24.78
C ASN A 751 -38.28 1.22 23.27
N LEU A 752 -37.05 1.01 22.77
CA LEU A 752 -36.79 0.65 21.36
C LEU A 752 -37.37 -0.73 20.99
N MET A 753 -37.39 -1.69 21.91
CA MET A 753 -38.05 -2.98 21.69
C MET A 753 -39.58 -2.87 21.72
N LEU A 754 -40.16 -2.10 22.64
CA LEU A 754 -41.61 -1.81 22.65
C LEU A 754 -42.04 -1.08 21.37
N GLN A 755 -41.25 -0.13 20.88
CA GLN A 755 -41.54 0.57 19.62
C GLN A 755 -41.43 -0.35 18.38
N LYS A 756 -40.83 -1.54 18.52
CA LYS A 756 -40.72 -2.54 17.45
C LYS A 756 -41.83 -3.60 17.49
N SER A 757 -42.62 -3.71 18.57
CA SER A 757 -43.74 -4.66 18.67
C SER A 757 -45.08 -4.15 18.12
N ASP A 758 -45.21 -2.84 17.90
CA ASP A 758 -46.51 -2.20 17.58
C ASP A 758 -46.77 -1.99 16.06
N MET A 759 -45.98 -2.62 15.17
CA MET A 759 -46.30 -2.67 13.74
C MET A 759 -47.04 -3.97 13.37
N PRO A 760 -48.22 -3.90 12.71
CA PRO A 760 -48.97 -5.09 12.33
C PRO A 760 -48.36 -5.81 11.13
N ASN A 761 -48.40 -7.15 11.15
CA ASN A 761 -47.90 -8.01 10.08
C ASN A 761 -48.77 -7.99 8.82
N THR A 762 -48.13 -8.22 7.67
CA THR A 762 -48.74 -8.77 6.45
C THR A 762 -47.90 -9.96 5.98
N GLU A 763 -48.51 -10.93 5.30
CA GLU A 763 -48.05 -12.32 5.20
C GLU A 763 -47.06 -12.59 4.04
N ALA A 764 -46.11 -13.54 4.22
CA ALA A 764 -46.04 -14.80 3.44
C ALA A 764 -44.69 -15.58 3.57
N MET A 765 -44.80 -16.89 3.89
CA MET A 765 -43.93 -18.07 3.61
C MET A 765 -42.48 -17.93 3.06
N GLY A 766 -41.51 -18.71 3.59
CA GLY A 766 -40.17 -18.80 2.93
C GLY A 766 -39.02 -19.73 3.38
N ASN A 767 -39.12 -20.65 4.35
CA ASN A 767 -38.14 -21.73 4.70
C ASN A 767 -36.68 -21.39 5.12
N ASN A 768 -36.33 -21.85 6.33
CA ASN A 768 -35.08 -22.52 6.78
C ASN A 768 -33.68 -22.13 6.24
N GLU A 769 -32.86 -21.53 7.12
CA GLU A 769 -31.45 -21.90 7.35
C GLU A 769 -31.16 -22.01 8.86
N THR A 770 -29.99 -22.53 9.27
CA THR A 770 -29.71 -22.97 10.65
C THR A 770 -29.05 -21.94 11.57
N PRO A 771 -29.35 -21.92 12.88
CA PRO A 771 -28.79 -20.93 13.82
C PRO A 771 -27.37 -21.28 14.29
N VAL A 772 -26.41 -20.37 14.06
CA VAL A 772 -25.03 -20.47 14.57
C VAL A 772 -24.69 -19.33 15.56
N GLU A 773 -25.31 -18.15 15.43
CA GLU A 773 -24.95 -16.96 16.22
C GLU A 773 -25.39 -17.02 17.70
N GLU A 774 -26.47 -17.74 18.01
CA GLU A 774 -27.08 -17.74 19.36
C GLU A 774 -26.15 -18.32 20.45
N ASN A 775 -25.30 -19.30 20.10
CA ASN A 775 -24.34 -19.90 21.03
C ASN A 775 -23.18 -18.96 21.40
N VAL A 776 -22.82 -18.00 20.54
CA VAL A 776 -21.71 -17.07 20.80
C VAL A 776 -22.10 -16.08 21.91
N LEU A 777 -23.34 -15.59 21.87
CA LEU A 777 -23.86 -14.63 22.85
C LEU A 777 -23.96 -15.27 24.25
N VAL A 778 -24.47 -16.49 24.35
CA VAL A 778 -24.61 -17.25 25.61
C VAL A 778 -23.25 -17.54 26.26
N HIS A 779 -22.19 -17.73 25.47
CA HIS A 779 -20.84 -17.93 26.00
C HIS A 779 -20.25 -16.64 26.59
N LEU A 780 -20.41 -15.50 25.89
CA LEU A 780 -20.00 -14.18 26.37
C LEU A 780 -20.75 -13.75 27.65
N GLU A 781 -22.05 -14.07 27.75
CA GLU A 781 -22.84 -13.76 28.94
C GLU A 781 -22.41 -14.58 30.18
N ARG A 782 -21.94 -15.82 29.98
CA ARG A 782 -21.37 -16.65 31.05
C ARG A 782 -20.01 -16.13 31.53
N GLU A 783 -19.12 -15.76 30.61
CA GLU A 783 -17.79 -15.23 30.94
C GLU A 783 -17.87 -13.91 31.73
N THR A 784 -18.76 -13.01 31.33
CA THR A 784 -18.95 -11.71 32.00
C THR A 784 -19.56 -11.87 33.39
N LYS A 785 -20.58 -12.72 33.56
CA LYS A 785 -21.15 -13.03 34.88
C LYS A 785 -20.19 -13.77 35.81
N ALA A 786 -19.27 -14.58 35.30
CA ALA A 786 -18.26 -15.28 36.11
C ALA A 786 -17.17 -14.35 36.69
N LYS A 787 -16.91 -13.20 36.06
CA LYS A 787 -15.84 -12.26 36.47
C LYS A 787 -16.29 -11.18 37.49
N ILE A 788 -17.59 -11.11 37.83
CA ILE A 788 -18.16 -10.10 38.74
C ILE A 788 -18.76 -10.77 39.99
N ALA A 789 -17.88 -11.23 40.89
CA ALA A 789 -18.24 -11.77 42.20
C ALA A 789 -17.54 -10.95 43.32
N PRO A 790 -18.27 -10.26 44.23
CA PRO A 790 -17.64 -9.36 45.21
C PRO A 790 -16.83 -10.10 46.29
N TRP A 791 -15.60 -9.62 46.54
CA TRP A 791 -14.81 -10.03 47.70
C TRP A 791 -15.47 -9.54 49.00
N LYS A 792 -15.91 -10.46 49.86
CA LYS A 792 -16.42 -10.15 51.20
C LYS A 792 -15.30 -10.17 52.25
N SER A 793 -14.89 -8.99 52.73
CA SER A 793 -14.08 -8.86 53.94
C SER A 793 -14.98 -8.87 55.19
N SER A 794 -15.00 -9.96 55.95
CA SER A 794 -15.76 -10.07 57.21
C SER A 794 -14.95 -9.56 58.42
N PRO A 795 -15.50 -8.68 59.27
CA PRO A 795 -14.85 -8.26 60.51
C PRO A 795 -15.18 -9.21 61.68
N THR A 796 -14.19 -9.51 62.53
CA THR A 796 -14.39 -10.16 63.84
C THR A 796 -13.42 -9.56 64.89
N PRO A 797 -13.89 -9.15 66.08
CA PRO A 797 -13.04 -8.62 67.15
C PRO A 797 -12.46 -9.76 68.02
N GLY A 798 -11.22 -9.56 68.49
CA GLY A 798 -10.35 -10.65 68.96
C GLY A 798 -10.62 -11.29 70.33
N THR A 799 -9.80 -12.30 70.62
CA THR A 799 -9.32 -12.73 71.95
C THR A 799 -8.23 -13.80 71.80
N GLY A 800 -7.39 -13.98 72.82
CA GLY A 800 -6.78 -15.28 73.16
C GLY A 800 -5.63 -15.84 72.30
N TRP A 801 -4.43 -15.90 72.91
CA TRP A 801 -3.38 -16.90 72.62
C TRP A 801 -3.83 -18.31 73.12
N PRO A 802 -3.22 -19.48 72.74
CA PRO A 802 -1.82 -19.64 72.30
C PRO A 802 -1.48 -20.71 71.21
N ILE A 803 -0.21 -20.63 70.76
CA ILE A 803 0.80 -21.70 70.46
C ILE A 803 0.47 -23.09 71.07
N PRO A 804 0.79 -24.28 70.43
CA PRO A 804 2.00 -24.57 69.61
C PRO A 804 1.87 -25.48 68.35
N ASN A 805 3.05 -25.70 67.72
CA ASN A 805 3.48 -26.83 66.86
C ASN A 805 3.12 -26.82 65.34
N ARG A 806 3.86 -27.49 64.44
CA ARG A 806 5.33 -27.71 64.18
C ARG A 806 5.47 -28.96 63.29
N HIS A 807 6.08 -28.82 62.10
CA HIS A 807 6.19 -29.87 61.06
C HIS A 807 4.83 -30.28 60.46
N MET A 808 4.73 -30.74 59.21
CA MET A 808 5.78 -31.18 58.28
C MET A 808 6.16 -30.13 57.23
#